data_AF-A0A3E1RBB2-F1
#
_entry.id   AF-A0A3E1RBB2-F1
#
_cell.length_a   1.000
_cell.length_b   1.000
_cell.length_c   1.000
_cell.angle_alpha   90.00
_cell.angle_beta   90.00
_cell.angle_gamma   90.00
#
_symmetry.space_group_name_H-M   'P 1'
#
loop_
_entity.id
_entity.type
_entity.pdbx_description
1 polymer ?
#
loop_
_entity_poly.entity_id
_entity_poly.type
_entity_poly.pdbx_seq_one_letter_code
_entity_poly.pdbx_strand_id
1 'polypeptide(L)'
;MKAGAFWRSDRFAGGALLLLFAVLQWTTDFTGPLERRLYDFASTFTASQPSDRIAIIAMDDQSIASLGPLPWPREVHARLIDQLAAAQAKTVVHTALILGAPLSPGPDFLHKIKDALDSAGDAGPDAANARASALVEEAQSLMDTDAVLAHSLQKAGNVLLPSAPTWAEPLAQAAAGIGPLTPYPDVDGVVRAEQLLVGGGSRAVPSLALLAALSSLNLQSRDFQLQPGESVQLGKLHLTTDAAGRLLPQFYPARGGKPAFALDSFADVLSGKIAAAKYAGKIVIVGATGAGAGVTFAVPGHAALTTPEALAHVTSSILKGHFFVQPAWGVWASLAAFLLVAAYGLAGLPRLSAGHAAASTVLLLLALLVTEFGLLAVAAIWIKLVFPATALVLVYLSLGSKRPALHGSALAKSDGETAETHRMMGLALQGQGQLDMAFERLRRAPMGEALLGDLYGLALEFEGKRQFDKAEAVYQHIAGFDPDYKDVLSRLARAKNVSESPKPGAETAKPGGDLLPAVGAVDQPMLGRYLVEKELGKGAMGVVYLGRDPKIGRVVAIKTLALSQEFAGEDLADARARFFREAETAGRLQHQNIVTIFDAGEEHDLAFIAMEFLKGRDLSDHCQRDQLLPPATVVRIAERVASALAYAHQHHVVHRDIKPANIMFDAATDSVKVTDFGIARIADASKTRTGLVLGTPSFMSPEQLAGKKVDGRTDLYSLGVMLYQLLTGVLPFRGDSMSALMFKIANEEAADIRSIRPELSESLANVVALALSKRPETRYQTGDQFAADLRALAPPVAGGADIEI
;
A
#
# COMPACT_ATOMS: atom_id res chain seq x y z
N MET A 1 -0.08 -29.74 -48.68
CA MET A 1 -0.13 -28.53 -47.82
C MET A 1 1.28 -28.27 -47.31
N LYS A 2 1.92 -27.14 -47.67
CA LYS A 2 3.32 -26.84 -47.30
C LYS A 2 3.39 -26.46 -45.81
N ALA A 3 4.29 -27.11 -45.07
CA ALA A 3 4.48 -26.96 -43.62
C ALA A 3 4.74 -25.51 -43.14
N GLY A 4 5.17 -24.60 -44.03
CA GLY A 4 5.39 -23.19 -43.71
C GLY A 4 4.13 -22.31 -43.61
N ALA A 5 2.97 -22.75 -44.11
CA ALA A 5 1.74 -21.96 -44.08
C ALA A 5 0.98 -22.05 -42.75
N PHE A 6 1.23 -23.10 -41.96
CA PHE A 6 0.58 -23.30 -40.65
C PHE A 6 1.00 -22.24 -39.63
N TRP A 7 2.29 -21.86 -39.66
CA TRP A 7 2.93 -20.88 -38.76
C TRP A 7 2.48 -19.43 -38.97
N ARG A 8 1.77 -19.12 -40.08
CA ARG A 8 1.23 -17.78 -40.37
C ARG A 8 -0.27 -17.64 -40.13
N SER A 9 -0.93 -18.67 -39.59
CA SER A 9 -2.38 -18.61 -39.34
C SER A 9 -2.70 -17.90 -38.02
N ASP A 10 -3.77 -17.07 -37.99
CA ASP A 10 -4.25 -16.40 -36.77
C ASP A 10 -4.55 -17.39 -35.62
N ARG A 11 -4.80 -18.66 -35.95
CA ARG A 11 -4.97 -19.75 -34.99
C ARG A 11 -3.68 -20.08 -34.24
N PHE A 12 -2.52 -20.02 -34.89
CA PHE A 12 -1.24 -20.28 -34.25
C PHE A 12 -0.92 -19.18 -33.22
N ALA A 13 -1.13 -17.92 -33.58
CA ALA A 13 -0.92 -16.79 -32.68
C ALA A 13 -1.87 -16.84 -31.47
N GLY A 14 -3.16 -17.15 -31.68
CA GLY A 14 -4.12 -17.33 -30.59
C GLY A 14 -3.78 -18.52 -29.68
N GLY A 15 -3.29 -19.62 -30.26
CA GLY A 15 -2.86 -20.79 -29.50
C GLY A 15 -1.60 -20.52 -28.67
N ALA A 16 -0.62 -19.83 -29.23
CA ALA A 16 0.59 -19.41 -28.52
C ALA A 16 0.26 -18.44 -27.37
N LEU A 17 -0.68 -17.50 -27.57
CA LEU A 17 -1.14 -16.59 -26.52
C LEU A 17 -1.81 -17.34 -25.36
N LEU A 18 -2.70 -18.30 -25.68
CA LEU A 18 -3.35 -19.13 -24.66
C LEU A 18 -2.36 -19.98 -23.88
N LEU A 19 -1.34 -20.52 -24.56
CA LEU A 19 -0.30 -21.32 -23.92
C LEU A 19 0.58 -20.44 -23.02
N LEU A 20 0.96 -19.25 -23.48
CA LEU A 20 1.68 -18.26 -22.67
C LEU A 20 0.85 -17.84 -21.44
N PHE A 21 -0.45 -17.60 -21.61
CA PHE A 21 -1.35 -17.26 -20.52
C PHE A 21 -1.50 -18.39 -19.51
N ALA A 22 -1.61 -19.65 -19.96
CA ALA A 22 -1.64 -20.81 -19.09
C ALA A 22 -0.33 -20.97 -18.30
N VAL A 23 0.82 -20.76 -18.95
CA VAL A 23 2.14 -20.75 -18.29
C VAL A 23 2.20 -19.63 -17.25
N LEU A 24 1.76 -18.41 -17.60
CA LEU A 24 1.73 -17.28 -16.69
C LEU A 24 0.83 -17.57 -15.47
N GLN A 25 -0.37 -18.12 -15.67
CA GLN A 25 -1.25 -18.51 -14.58
C GLN A 25 -0.58 -19.55 -13.66
N TRP A 26 0.08 -20.56 -14.24
CA TRP A 26 0.74 -21.61 -13.47
C TRP A 26 1.94 -21.08 -12.67
N THR A 27 2.69 -20.11 -13.20
CA THR A 27 3.89 -19.59 -12.56
C THR A 27 3.63 -18.46 -11.57
N THR A 28 2.58 -17.66 -11.75
CA THR A 28 2.36 -16.43 -10.95
C THR A 28 0.99 -16.32 -10.28
N ASP A 29 0.05 -17.25 -10.51
CA ASP A 29 -1.35 -17.11 -10.09
C ASP A 29 -1.99 -15.79 -10.58
N PHE A 30 -1.73 -15.43 -11.84
CA PHE A 30 -2.13 -14.15 -12.44
C PHE A 30 -3.60 -13.76 -12.23
N THR A 31 -4.52 -14.71 -12.32
CA THR A 31 -5.97 -14.49 -12.13
C THR A 31 -6.42 -14.58 -10.68
N GLY A 32 -5.53 -15.02 -9.77
CA GLY A 32 -5.80 -15.19 -8.35
C GLY A 32 -6.43 -13.99 -7.64
N PRO A 33 -5.98 -12.73 -7.87
CA PRO A 33 -6.61 -11.57 -7.25
C PRO A 33 -8.08 -11.37 -7.64
N LEU A 34 -8.43 -11.63 -8.91
CA LEU A 34 -9.81 -11.52 -9.38
C LEU A 34 -10.67 -12.67 -8.83
N GLU A 35 -10.11 -13.86 -8.82
CA GLU A 35 -10.71 -15.07 -8.24
C GLU A 35 -11.07 -14.87 -6.75
N ARG A 36 -10.13 -14.36 -5.95
CA ARG A 36 -10.37 -14.05 -4.52
C ARG A 36 -11.45 -12.99 -4.31
N ARG A 37 -11.51 -11.96 -5.17
CA ARG A 37 -12.57 -10.93 -5.11
C ARG A 37 -13.95 -11.50 -5.43
N LEU A 38 -14.05 -12.40 -6.41
CA LEU A 38 -15.31 -13.06 -6.73
C LEU A 38 -15.75 -13.97 -5.56
N TYR A 39 -14.81 -14.70 -4.96
CA TYR A 39 -15.06 -15.48 -3.75
C TYR A 39 -15.58 -14.62 -2.59
N ASP A 40 -14.91 -13.50 -2.28
CA ASP A 40 -15.31 -12.60 -1.20
C ASP A 40 -16.70 -12.03 -1.42
N PHE A 41 -16.99 -11.63 -2.66
CA PHE A 41 -18.30 -11.12 -3.02
C PHE A 41 -19.37 -12.21 -2.88
N ALA A 42 -19.19 -13.36 -3.55
CA ALA A 42 -20.19 -14.42 -3.61
C ALA A 42 -20.43 -15.10 -2.25
N SER A 43 -19.41 -15.22 -1.40
CA SER A 43 -19.54 -15.82 -0.06
C SER A 43 -20.44 -15.00 0.88
N THR A 44 -20.68 -13.71 0.60
CA THR A 44 -21.62 -12.87 1.38
C THR A 44 -23.09 -13.08 1.04
N PHE A 45 -23.40 -13.77 -0.06
CA PHE A 45 -24.78 -14.02 -0.51
C PHE A 45 -25.38 -15.31 0.06
N THR A 46 -24.65 -16.04 0.90
CA THR A 46 -25.18 -17.27 1.49
C THR A 46 -26.28 -16.98 2.51
N ALA A 47 -27.33 -17.81 2.51
CA ALA A 47 -28.47 -17.65 3.43
C ALA A 47 -28.16 -18.08 4.88
N SER A 48 -26.98 -18.65 5.11
CA SER A 48 -26.53 -19.27 6.36
C SER A 48 -26.67 -18.34 7.57
N GLN A 49 -27.14 -18.90 8.69
CA GLN A 49 -27.26 -18.19 9.97
C GLN A 49 -26.20 -18.66 10.97
N PRO A 50 -25.67 -17.74 11.80
CA PRO A 50 -24.73 -18.11 12.84
C PRO A 50 -25.39 -18.96 13.94
N SER A 51 -24.56 -19.65 14.73
CA SER A 51 -25.00 -20.42 15.89
C SER A 51 -25.41 -19.49 17.04
N ASP A 52 -26.62 -19.68 17.55
CA ASP A 52 -27.18 -19.03 18.74
C ASP A 52 -26.51 -19.49 20.05
N ARG A 53 -25.71 -20.56 19.97
CA ARG A 53 -24.94 -21.13 21.08
C ARG A 53 -23.63 -20.38 21.35
N ILE A 54 -23.30 -19.32 20.62
CA ILE A 54 -22.06 -18.55 20.81
C ILE A 54 -22.39 -17.15 21.30
N ALA A 55 -21.65 -16.67 22.30
CA ALA A 55 -21.71 -15.31 22.80
C ALA A 55 -20.30 -14.75 22.99
N ILE A 56 -20.16 -13.44 22.79
CA ILE A 56 -18.88 -12.74 22.94
C ILE A 56 -18.98 -11.82 24.17
N ILE A 57 -18.00 -11.93 25.06
CA ILE A 57 -17.77 -10.96 26.14
C ILE A 57 -16.60 -10.07 25.69
N ALA A 58 -16.97 -8.84 25.38
CA ALA A 58 -16.14 -7.82 24.76
C ALA A 58 -15.40 -7.03 25.83
N MET A 59 -14.06 -7.07 25.80
CA MET A 59 -13.24 -6.12 26.54
C MET A 59 -13.14 -4.84 25.68
N ASP A 60 -14.21 -4.06 25.79
CA ASP A 60 -14.51 -2.87 25.02
C ASP A 60 -14.04 -1.58 25.72
N ASP A 61 -14.20 -0.44 25.04
CA ASP A 61 -13.82 0.87 25.57
C ASP A 61 -14.55 1.21 26.88
N GLN A 62 -15.79 0.73 27.05
CA GLN A 62 -16.54 0.86 28.30
C GLN A 62 -15.88 0.09 29.45
N SER A 63 -15.43 -1.14 29.19
CA SER A 63 -14.75 -1.94 30.20
C SER A 63 -13.40 -1.35 30.55
N ILE A 64 -12.66 -0.82 29.57
CA ILE A 64 -11.39 -0.11 29.78
C ILE A 64 -11.61 1.15 30.61
N ALA A 65 -12.67 1.92 30.33
CA ALA A 65 -13.03 3.09 31.13
C ALA A 65 -13.41 2.74 32.57
N SER A 66 -14.01 1.57 32.81
CA SER A 66 -14.50 1.15 34.13
C SER A 66 -13.44 0.45 34.98
N LEU A 67 -12.58 -0.37 34.37
CA LEU A 67 -11.61 -1.23 35.06
C LEU A 67 -10.16 -0.74 34.92
N GLY A 68 -9.92 0.27 34.08
CA GLY A 68 -8.60 0.80 33.77
C GLY A 68 -7.98 0.21 32.49
N PRO A 69 -6.77 0.66 32.12
CA PRO A 69 -6.08 0.19 30.93
C PRO A 69 -5.70 -1.29 31.03
N LEU A 70 -5.61 -1.95 29.87
CA LEU A 70 -5.12 -3.33 29.76
C LEU A 70 -3.58 -3.39 29.92
N PRO A 71 -3.01 -4.54 30.34
CA PRO A 71 -3.70 -5.75 30.80
C PRO A 71 -4.26 -5.61 32.22
N TRP A 72 -5.41 -6.21 32.49
CA TRP A 72 -6.01 -6.22 33.83
C TRP A 72 -5.38 -7.29 34.74
N PRO A 73 -5.48 -7.13 36.07
CA PRO A 73 -5.02 -8.14 37.03
C PRO A 73 -5.69 -9.51 36.82
N ARG A 74 -4.97 -10.59 37.11
CA ARG A 74 -5.45 -11.97 36.88
C ARG A 74 -6.69 -12.31 37.70
N GLU A 75 -6.88 -11.67 38.86
CA GLU A 75 -8.08 -11.80 39.70
C GLU A 75 -9.35 -11.33 38.99
N VAL A 76 -9.24 -10.30 38.15
CA VAL A 76 -10.38 -9.77 37.38
C VAL A 76 -10.87 -10.84 36.40
N HIS A 77 -9.93 -11.50 35.73
CA HIS A 77 -10.22 -12.62 34.82
C HIS A 77 -10.76 -13.85 35.58
N ALA A 78 -10.16 -14.18 36.73
CA ALA A 78 -10.58 -15.28 37.59
C ALA A 78 -12.05 -15.14 38.04
N ARG A 79 -12.45 -13.95 38.49
CA ARG A 79 -13.83 -13.66 38.91
C ARG A 79 -14.84 -13.85 37.78
N LEU A 80 -14.52 -13.40 36.57
CA LEU A 80 -15.40 -13.62 35.41
C LEU A 80 -15.54 -15.12 35.12
N ILE A 81 -14.42 -15.85 35.12
CA ILE A 81 -14.41 -17.31 34.88
C ILE A 81 -15.29 -18.03 35.92
N ASP A 82 -15.16 -17.67 37.20
CA ASP A 82 -15.99 -18.22 38.28
C ASP A 82 -17.48 -17.95 38.07
N GLN A 83 -17.86 -16.73 37.65
CA GLN A 83 -19.25 -16.38 37.34
C GLN A 83 -19.80 -17.20 36.16
N LEU A 84 -19.01 -17.38 35.10
CA LEU A 84 -19.40 -18.18 33.93
C LEU A 84 -19.50 -19.68 34.26
N ALA A 85 -18.60 -20.19 35.09
CA ALA A 85 -18.64 -21.56 35.58
C ALA A 85 -19.88 -21.81 36.44
N ALA A 86 -20.19 -20.89 37.37
CA ALA A 86 -21.40 -20.96 38.20
C ALA A 86 -22.69 -20.90 37.34
N ALA A 87 -22.67 -20.14 36.25
CA ALA A 87 -23.77 -20.07 35.28
C ALA A 87 -23.83 -21.26 34.32
N GLN A 88 -22.94 -22.25 34.45
CA GLN A 88 -22.86 -23.44 33.59
C GLN A 88 -22.68 -23.09 32.10
N ALA A 89 -21.79 -22.13 31.81
CA ALA A 89 -21.29 -21.94 30.44
C ALA A 89 -20.72 -23.27 29.91
N LYS A 90 -20.93 -23.57 28.64
CA LYS A 90 -20.52 -24.86 28.07
C LYS A 90 -19.01 -24.95 27.90
N THR A 91 -18.42 -23.91 27.31
CA THR A 91 -16.99 -23.75 27.06
C THR A 91 -16.67 -22.27 27.12
N VAL A 92 -15.56 -21.89 27.75
CA VAL A 92 -15.09 -20.50 27.78
C VAL A 92 -13.78 -20.43 27.01
N VAL A 93 -13.68 -19.56 26.02
CA VAL A 93 -12.42 -19.30 25.30
C VAL A 93 -11.92 -17.92 25.70
N HIS A 94 -10.76 -17.86 26.35
CA HIS A 94 -10.26 -16.60 26.90
C HIS A 94 -8.99 -16.13 26.18
N THR A 95 -9.14 -15.24 25.20
CA THR A 95 -8.03 -14.80 24.32
C THR A 95 -7.22 -13.63 24.88
N ALA A 96 -7.78 -12.85 25.80
CA ALA A 96 -7.11 -11.65 26.32
C ALA A 96 -5.97 -11.92 27.33
N LEU A 97 -5.79 -13.16 27.80
CA LEU A 97 -4.74 -13.49 28.77
C LEU A 97 -3.32 -13.41 28.20
N ILE A 98 -3.17 -13.29 26.87
CA ILE A 98 -1.88 -13.11 26.18
C ILE A 98 -1.35 -11.66 26.30
N LEU A 99 -2.17 -10.68 26.67
CA LEU A 99 -1.87 -9.24 26.53
C LEU A 99 -0.79 -8.66 27.48
N GLY A 100 0.21 -9.45 27.88
CA GLY A 100 1.37 -9.01 28.67
C GLY A 100 1.33 -9.43 30.14
N ALA A 101 2.48 -9.31 30.81
CA ALA A 101 2.62 -9.59 32.24
C ALA A 101 1.78 -8.58 33.06
N PRO A 102 1.13 -9.01 34.16
CA PRO A 102 0.38 -8.10 35.02
C PRO A 102 1.29 -6.99 35.56
N LEU A 103 0.72 -5.79 35.75
CA LEU A 103 1.35 -4.71 36.51
C LEU A 103 1.54 -5.17 37.95
N SER A 104 2.75 -5.61 38.32
CA SER A 104 3.04 -6.03 39.70
C SER A 104 2.94 -4.84 40.66
N PRO A 105 2.31 -4.99 41.84
CA PRO A 105 2.27 -3.97 42.90
C PRO A 105 3.62 -3.77 43.62
N GLY A 106 4.74 -4.01 42.92
CA GLY A 106 6.11 -4.03 43.45
C GLY A 106 6.54 -2.79 44.23
N PRO A 107 6.23 -1.56 43.78
CA PRO A 107 6.68 -0.35 44.48
C PRO A 107 6.15 -0.23 45.91
N ASP A 108 4.88 -0.59 46.14
CA ASP A 108 4.23 -0.44 47.45
C ASP A 108 4.80 -1.42 48.49
N PHE A 109 5.17 -2.63 48.06
CA PHE A 109 5.80 -3.60 48.94
C PHE A 109 7.26 -3.26 49.26
N LEU A 110 7.99 -2.65 48.31
CA LEU A 110 9.34 -2.15 48.58
C LEU A 110 9.31 -1.04 49.64
N HIS A 111 8.31 -0.17 49.64
CA HIS A 111 8.10 0.83 50.70
C HIS A 111 7.79 0.19 52.05
N LYS A 112 6.89 -0.80 52.11
CA LYS A 112 6.57 -1.52 53.36
C LYS A 112 7.76 -2.30 53.93
N ILE A 113 8.57 -2.94 53.08
CA ILE A 113 9.79 -3.63 53.50
C ILE A 113 10.81 -2.61 54.03
N LYS A 114 10.96 -1.46 53.36
CA LYS A 114 11.82 -0.37 53.83
C LYS A 114 11.37 0.17 55.18
N ASP A 115 10.08 0.45 55.36
CA ASP A 115 9.52 0.93 56.62
C ASP A 115 9.70 -0.10 57.77
N ALA A 116 9.60 -1.40 57.46
CA ALA A 116 9.85 -2.47 58.42
C ALA A 116 11.33 -2.60 58.81
N LEU A 117 12.26 -2.30 57.90
CA LEU A 117 13.70 -2.24 58.18
C LEU A 117 14.07 -0.98 58.98
N ASP A 118 13.48 0.17 58.62
CA ASP A 118 13.72 1.46 59.27
C ASP A 118 13.15 1.50 60.69
N SER A 119 12.00 0.87 60.94
CA SER A 119 11.37 0.77 62.27
C SER A 119 12.01 -0.27 63.20
N ALA A 120 12.94 -1.09 62.71
CA ALA A 120 13.61 -2.12 63.49
C ALA A 120 14.92 -1.67 64.14
N GLY A 121 15.30 -0.40 63.98
CA GLY A 121 16.49 0.19 64.62
C GLY A 121 16.54 0.04 66.15
N ASP A 122 15.38 -0.11 66.81
CA ASP A 122 15.28 -0.23 68.27
C ASP A 122 15.15 -1.69 68.78
N ALA A 123 14.92 -2.69 67.91
CA ALA A 123 14.58 -4.07 68.31
C ALA A 123 15.66 -5.12 67.98
N GLY A 124 16.76 -4.71 67.34
CA GLY A 124 17.87 -5.59 66.96
C GLY A 124 17.69 -6.28 65.59
N PRO A 125 18.80 -6.72 64.95
CA PRO A 125 18.82 -7.17 63.56
C PRO A 125 18.00 -8.44 63.27
N ASP A 126 17.83 -9.34 64.24
CA ASP A 126 17.08 -10.59 64.04
C ASP A 126 15.56 -10.37 63.96
N ALA A 127 15.03 -9.41 64.73
CA ALA A 127 13.61 -9.03 64.68
C ALA A 127 13.26 -8.27 63.39
N ALA A 128 14.20 -7.46 62.89
CA ALA A 128 14.11 -6.80 61.58
C ALA A 128 14.01 -7.83 60.45
N ASN A 129 14.92 -8.81 60.45
CA ASN A 129 14.99 -9.85 59.44
C ASN A 129 13.75 -10.76 59.45
N ALA A 130 13.20 -11.09 60.63
CA ALA A 130 11.98 -11.89 60.73
C ALA A 130 10.75 -11.15 60.18
N ARG A 131 10.59 -9.85 60.47
CA ARG A 131 9.50 -9.02 59.93
C ARG A 131 9.64 -8.78 58.43
N ALA A 132 10.85 -8.50 57.95
CA ALA A 132 11.13 -8.35 56.53
C ALA A 132 10.85 -9.66 55.77
N SER A 133 11.24 -10.82 56.33
CA SER A 133 10.96 -12.13 55.72
C SER A 133 9.46 -12.43 55.66
N ALA A 134 8.70 -12.15 56.72
CA ALA A 134 7.25 -12.31 56.73
C ALA A 134 6.55 -11.40 55.70
N LEU A 135 7.00 -10.15 55.55
CA LEU A 135 6.48 -9.22 54.53
C LEU A 135 6.86 -9.63 53.11
N VAL A 136 8.03 -10.24 52.91
CA VAL A 136 8.45 -10.81 51.62
C VAL A 136 7.59 -12.03 51.27
N GLU A 137 7.30 -12.90 52.22
CA GLU A 137 6.43 -14.08 52.04
C GLU A 137 4.97 -13.66 51.78
N GLU A 138 4.48 -12.65 52.50
CA GLU A 138 3.17 -12.02 52.25
C GLU A 138 3.12 -11.37 50.86
N ALA A 139 4.17 -10.62 50.47
CA ALA A 139 4.29 -10.03 49.14
C ALA A 139 4.31 -11.10 48.04
N GLN A 140 5.05 -12.19 48.24
CA GLN A 140 5.09 -13.32 47.31
C GLN A 140 3.70 -13.96 47.15
N SER A 141 2.97 -14.16 48.24
CA SER A 141 1.61 -14.74 48.21
C SER A 141 0.58 -13.85 47.51
N LEU A 142 0.68 -12.52 47.68
CA LEU A 142 -0.21 -11.55 47.03
C LEU A 142 0.19 -11.25 45.58
N MET A 143 1.43 -11.56 45.20
CA MET A 143 1.92 -11.46 43.82
C MET A 143 1.68 -12.71 42.97
N ASP A 144 1.27 -13.84 43.57
CA ASP A 144 0.94 -15.08 42.84
C ASP A 144 -0.48 -15.06 42.26
N THR A 145 -0.76 -14.00 41.49
CA THR A 145 -2.04 -13.78 40.81
C THR A 145 -2.32 -14.85 39.75
N ASP A 146 -1.26 -15.50 39.24
CA ASP A 146 -1.35 -16.62 38.30
C ASP A 146 -1.88 -17.89 38.98
N ALA A 147 -1.55 -18.17 40.26
CA ALA A 147 -2.14 -19.30 41.00
C ALA A 147 -3.65 -19.12 41.25
N VAL A 148 -4.09 -17.90 41.55
CA VAL A 148 -5.53 -17.58 41.74
C VAL A 148 -6.31 -17.86 40.46
N LEU A 149 -5.77 -17.41 39.33
CA LEU A 149 -6.36 -17.68 38.02
C LEU A 149 -6.30 -19.18 37.68
N ALA A 150 -5.17 -19.85 37.93
CA ALA A 150 -5.03 -21.30 37.72
C ALA A 150 -6.08 -22.09 38.51
N HIS A 151 -6.32 -21.76 39.78
CA HIS A 151 -7.36 -22.38 40.59
C HIS A 151 -8.76 -22.22 39.97
N SER A 152 -9.07 -21.01 39.48
CA SER A 152 -10.36 -20.70 38.85
C SER A 152 -10.53 -21.44 37.52
N LEU A 153 -9.46 -21.53 36.70
CA LEU A 153 -9.43 -22.33 35.47
C LEU A 153 -9.70 -23.81 35.74
N GLN A 154 -9.02 -24.38 36.74
CA GLN A 154 -9.15 -25.79 37.11
C GLN A 154 -10.54 -26.10 37.66
N LYS A 155 -11.08 -25.23 38.51
CA LYS A 155 -12.44 -25.34 39.06
C LYS A 155 -13.51 -25.26 37.98
N ALA A 156 -13.35 -24.40 36.99
CA ALA A 156 -14.26 -24.30 35.86
C ALA A 156 -14.17 -25.53 34.93
N GLY A 157 -12.96 -26.04 34.68
CA GLY A 157 -12.72 -27.29 33.94
C GLY A 157 -13.07 -27.25 32.45
N ASN A 158 -13.47 -26.10 31.92
CA ASN A 158 -13.93 -25.92 30.54
C ASN A 158 -13.39 -24.64 29.87
N VAL A 159 -12.29 -24.09 30.40
CA VAL A 159 -11.68 -22.87 29.88
C VAL A 159 -10.52 -23.21 28.94
N LEU A 160 -10.60 -22.70 27.71
CA LEU A 160 -9.62 -22.86 26.66
C LEU A 160 -8.79 -21.58 26.51
N LEU A 161 -7.48 -21.75 26.34
CA LEU A 161 -6.53 -20.66 26.20
C LEU A 161 -5.83 -20.69 24.84
N PRO A 162 -5.46 -19.54 24.28
CA PRO A 162 -4.61 -19.47 23.10
C PRO A 162 -3.18 -19.96 23.40
N SER A 163 -2.46 -20.48 22.41
CA SER A 163 -1.03 -20.79 22.58
C SER A 163 -0.22 -19.50 22.76
N ALA A 164 0.64 -19.45 23.79
CA ALA A 164 1.58 -18.35 24.01
C ALA A 164 3.00 -18.92 24.18
N PRO A 165 4.06 -18.16 23.83
CA PRO A 165 5.44 -18.64 23.92
C PRO A 165 5.86 -19.05 25.34
N THR A 166 5.26 -18.42 26.35
CA THR A 166 5.58 -18.63 27.77
C THR A 166 4.31 -18.54 28.60
N TRP A 167 3.52 -19.60 28.66
CA TRP A 167 2.55 -19.73 29.75
C TRP A 167 3.30 -20.06 31.04
N ALA A 168 2.91 -19.43 32.15
CA ALA A 168 3.31 -19.91 33.47
C ALA A 168 2.80 -21.35 33.62
N GLU A 169 3.65 -22.24 34.12
CA GLU A 169 3.34 -23.67 34.21
C GLU A 169 2.02 -23.98 34.94
N PRO A 170 1.64 -23.28 36.05
CA PRO A 170 0.35 -23.47 36.69
C PRO A 170 -0.85 -23.17 35.78
N LEU A 171 -0.77 -22.13 34.96
CA LEU A 171 -1.85 -21.76 34.03
C LEU A 171 -1.98 -22.76 32.88
N ALA A 172 -0.84 -23.24 32.37
CA ALA A 172 -0.81 -24.22 31.29
C ALA A 172 -1.44 -25.56 31.72
N GLN A 173 -1.18 -25.99 32.95
CA GLN A 173 -1.75 -27.22 33.52
C GLN A 173 -3.22 -27.09 33.91
N ALA A 174 -3.65 -25.89 34.32
CA ALA A 174 -5.03 -25.65 34.76
C ALA A 174 -6.04 -25.45 33.61
N ALA A 175 -5.59 -25.05 32.43
CA ALA A 175 -6.47 -24.87 31.27
C ALA A 175 -7.04 -26.20 30.77
N ALA A 176 -8.31 -26.21 30.36
CA ALA A 176 -8.95 -27.38 29.78
C ALA A 176 -8.38 -27.76 28.39
N GLY A 177 -7.73 -26.80 27.73
CA GLY A 177 -7.03 -27.00 26.46
C GLY A 177 -6.35 -25.73 25.98
N ILE A 178 -5.24 -25.91 25.26
CA ILE A 178 -4.46 -24.80 24.67
C ILE A 178 -4.36 -25.04 23.17
N GLY A 179 -4.73 -24.04 22.37
CA GLY A 179 -4.67 -24.12 20.91
C GLY A 179 -4.18 -22.83 20.27
N PRO A 180 -3.48 -22.91 19.13
CA PRO A 180 -3.01 -21.71 18.44
C PRO A 180 -4.15 -20.89 17.86
N LEU A 181 -3.95 -19.57 17.88
CA LEU A 181 -4.70 -18.64 17.03
C LEU A 181 -4.03 -18.64 15.66
N THR A 182 -4.77 -18.99 14.62
CA THR A 182 -4.21 -19.22 13.28
C THR A 182 -4.80 -18.30 12.20
N PRO A 183 -4.80 -16.96 12.37
CA PRO A 183 -5.14 -16.09 11.25
C PRO A 183 -4.01 -16.17 10.21
N TYR A 184 -4.24 -16.90 9.12
CA TYR A 184 -3.36 -16.94 7.96
C TYR A 184 -3.94 -16.03 6.88
N PRO A 185 -3.54 -14.75 6.83
CA PRO A 185 -3.99 -13.87 5.77
C PRO A 185 -3.41 -14.33 4.43
N ASP A 186 -4.22 -14.22 3.37
CA ASP A 186 -3.75 -14.39 2.01
C ASP A 186 -2.81 -13.23 1.62
N VAL A 187 -2.24 -13.29 0.41
CA VAL A 187 -1.33 -12.27 -0.15
C VAL A 187 -1.90 -10.85 -0.16
N ASP A 188 -3.23 -10.69 -0.08
CA ASP A 188 -3.93 -9.41 -0.02
C ASP A 188 -4.29 -8.96 1.42
N GLY A 189 -3.85 -9.70 2.44
CA GLY A 189 -4.08 -9.40 3.84
C GLY A 189 -5.42 -9.88 4.40
N VAL A 190 -6.30 -10.46 3.56
CA VAL A 190 -7.62 -10.97 3.97
C VAL A 190 -7.49 -12.41 4.46
N VAL A 191 -8.09 -12.71 5.62
CA VAL A 191 -8.14 -14.07 6.19
C VAL A 191 -9.38 -14.78 5.66
N ARG A 192 -9.19 -15.73 4.73
CA ARG A 192 -10.27 -16.54 4.13
C ARG A 192 -10.31 -17.97 4.65
N ALA A 193 -9.20 -18.45 5.19
CA ALA A 193 -9.02 -19.84 5.59
C ALA A 193 -8.56 -19.95 7.05
N GLU A 194 -8.99 -21.02 7.71
CA GLU A 194 -8.55 -21.41 9.06
C GLU A 194 -7.74 -22.70 8.95
N GLN A 195 -6.52 -22.70 9.52
CA GLN A 195 -5.70 -23.89 9.65
C GLN A 195 -6.22 -24.73 10.83
N LEU A 196 -6.93 -25.82 10.57
CA LEU A 196 -7.58 -26.60 11.65
C LEU A 196 -6.57 -27.28 12.59
N LEU A 197 -5.42 -27.67 12.06
CA LEU A 197 -4.37 -28.39 12.79
C LEU A 197 -3.02 -27.77 12.49
N VAL A 198 -2.24 -27.51 13.54
CA VAL A 198 -0.90 -26.94 13.42
C VAL A 198 0.15 -27.98 13.84
N GLY A 199 1.20 -28.11 13.04
CA GLY A 199 2.24 -29.14 13.21
C GLY A 199 2.04 -30.37 12.32
N GLY A 200 2.98 -31.32 12.38
CA GLY A 200 2.99 -32.51 11.52
C GLY A 200 2.97 -33.83 12.30
N GLY A 201 2.35 -34.86 11.71
CA GLY A 201 2.33 -36.24 12.24
C GLY A 201 1.45 -36.43 13.47
N SER A 202 1.88 -37.26 14.42
CA SER A 202 1.16 -37.59 15.67
C SER A 202 1.14 -36.46 16.72
N ARG A 203 1.71 -35.28 16.39
CA ARG A 203 1.82 -34.11 17.27
C ARG A 203 1.02 -32.89 16.78
N ALA A 204 0.07 -33.10 15.86
CA ALA A 204 -0.79 -32.02 15.38
C ALA A 204 -1.66 -31.45 16.52
N VAL A 205 -1.59 -30.13 16.72
CA VAL A 205 -2.38 -29.42 17.73
C VAL A 205 -3.59 -28.77 17.06
N PRO A 206 -4.81 -29.01 17.53
CA PRO A 206 -6.00 -28.37 16.98
C PRO A 206 -6.00 -26.86 17.23
N SER A 207 -6.46 -26.08 16.24
CA SER A 207 -6.64 -24.64 16.39
C SER A 207 -7.61 -24.32 17.52
N LEU A 208 -7.53 -23.10 18.06
CA LEU A 208 -8.40 -22.69 19.15
C LEU A 208 -9.89 -22.75 18.77
N ALA A 209 -10.21 -22.44 17.50
CA ALA A 209 -11.58 -22.52 16.98
C ALA A 209 -12.12 -23.96 16.98
N LEU A 210 -11.26 -24.90 16.57
CA LEU A 210 -11.55 -26.32 16.54
C LEU A 210 -11.69 -26.88 17.96
N LEU A 211 -10.80 -26.51 18.89
CA LEU A 211 -10.90 -26.90 20.31
C LEU A 211 -12.21 -26.41 20.94
N ALA A 212 -12.62 -25.17 20.64
CA ALA A 212 -13.89 -24.62 21.14
C ALA A 212 -15.09 -25.44 20.63
N ALA A 213 -15.08 -25.83 19.35
CA ALA A 213 -16.11 -26.69 18.79
C ALA A 213 -16.11 -28.09 19.45
N LEU A 214 -14.95 -28.74 19.56
CA LEU A 214 -14.77 -30.05 20.20
C LEU A 214 -15.26 -30.07 21.65
N SER A 215 -14.79 -29.11 22.45
CA SER A 215 -15.18 -28.97 23.86
C SER A 215 -16.70 -28.81 24.00
N SER A 216 -17.32 -28.01 23.13
CA SER A 216 -18.78 -27.79 23.16
C SER A 216 -19.61 -29.03 22.80
N LEU A 217 -19.02 -29.95 22.03
CA LEU A 217 -19.59 -31.23 21.61
C LEU A 217 -19.23 -32.39 22.55
N ASN A 218 -18.47 -32.13 23.62
CA ASN A 218 -17.91 -33.15 24.51
C ASN A 218 -16.99 -34.18 23.80
N LEU A 219 -16.32 -33.76 22.73
CA LEU A 219 -15.37 -34.59 22.00
C LEU A 219 -13.94 -34.31 22.48
N GLN A 220 -13.10 -35.34 22.47
CA GLN A 220 -11.69 -35.24 22.85
C GLN A 220 -10.81 -35.15 21.60
N SER A 221 -9.61 -34.56 21.72
CA SER A 221 -8.66 -34.46 20.60
C SER A 221 -8.21 -35.81 20.03
N ARG A 222 -8.40 -36.91 20.77
CA ARG A 222 -8.12 -38.29 20.34
C ARG A 222 -9.22 -38.90 19.45
N ASP A 223 -10.41 -38.32 19.43
CA ASP A 223 -11.55 -38.78 18.62
C ASP A 223 -11.45 -38.29 17.16
N PHE A 224 -10.31 -37.70 16.83
CA PHE A 224 -9.95 -37.11 15.56
C PHE A 224 -9.37 -38.16 14.60
N GLN A 225 -9.88 -38.19 13.37
CA GLN A 225 -9.27 -38.93 12.27
C GLN A 225 -8.90 -37.94 11.15
N LEU A 226 -7.59 -37.79 10.90
CA LEU A 226 -7.10 -37.08 9.73
C LEU A 226 -7.20 -38.01 8.52
N GLN A 227 -7.91 -37.59 7.49
CA GLN A 227 -7.73 -38.11 6.14
C GLN A 227 -6.88 -37.09 5.38
N PRO A 228 -5.56 -37.34 5.18
CA PRO A 228 -4.66 -36.39 4.56
C PRO A 228 -5.22 -35.84 3.24
N GLY A 229 -5.41 -34.52 3.18
CA GLY A 229 -5.86 -33.80 1.98
C GLY A 229 -7.31 -33.99 1.56
N GLU A 230 -8.14 -34.63 2.37
CA GLU A 230 -9.57 -34.80 2.08
C GLU A 230 -10.46 -34.28 3.22
N SER A 231 -10.25 -34.75 4.46
CA SER A 231 -11.14 -34.36 5.55
C SER A 231 -10.55 -34.54 6.94
N VAL A 232 -11.11 -33.80 7.87
CA VAL A 232 -10.98 -33.95 9.30
C VAL A 232 -12.32 -34.47 9.83
N GLN A 233 -12.33 -35.71 10.32
CA GLN A 233 -13.53 -36.28 10.95
C GLN A 233 -13.48 -36.05 12.47
N LEU A 234 -14.57 -35.49 13.00
CA LEU A 234 -14.78 -35.16 14.41
C LEU A 234 -16.06 -35.84 14.90
N GLY A 235 -15.95 -37.10 15.34
CA GLY A 235 -17.13 -37.90 15.64
C GLY A 235 -18.05 -38.05 14.42
N LYS A 236 -19.22 -37.40 14.43
CA LYS A 236 -20.17 -37.38 13.30
C LYS A 236 -19.97 -36.22 12.32
N LEU A 237 -19.15 -35.23 12.69
CA LEU A 237 -18.94 -34.02 11.88
C LEU A 237 -17.77 -34.27 10.92
N HIS A 238 -18.02 -34.14 9.63
CA HIS A 238 -16.99 -34.23 8.59
C HIS A 238 -16.63 -32.82 8.13
N LEU A 239 -15.39 -32.41 8.35
CA LEU A 239 -14.86 -31.12 7.89
C LEU A 239 -13.99 -31.37 6.67
N THR A 240 -14.41 -30.92 5.50
CA THR A 240 -13.57 -31.01 4.30
C THR A 240 -12.46 -29.96 4.39
N THR A 241 -11.22 -30.37 4.15
CA THR A 241 -10.05 -29.48 4.19
C THR A 241 -9.26 -29.57 2.90
N ASP A 242 -8.45 -28.56 2.62
CA ASP A 242 -7.45 -28.66 1.55
C ASP A 242 -6.26 -29.57 1.93
N ALA A 243 -5.31 -29.73 1.01
CA ALA A 243 -4.09 -30.51 1.21
C ALA A 243 -3.23 -30.04 2.40
N ALA A 244 -3.36 -28.78 2.82
CA ALA A 244 -2.67 -28.21 3.96
C ALA A 244 -3.47 -28.36 5.26
N GLY A 245 -4.70 -28.91 5.24
CA GLY A 245 -5.57 -29.01 6.42
C GLY A 245 -6.32 -27.72 6.74
N ARG A 246 -6.48 -26.83 5.75
CA ARG A 246 -7.20 -25.57 5.89
C ARG A 246 -8.67 -25.74 5.53
N LEU A 247 -9.53 -25.07 6.29
CA LEU A 247 -10.97 -24.94 6.07
C LEU A 247 -11.27 -23.53 5.56
N LEU A 248 -12.23 -23.36 4.65
CA LEU A 248 -12.75 -22.06 4.23
C LEU A 248 -14.06 -21.76 4.97
N PRO A 249 -14.03 -21.11 6.16
CA PRO A 249 -15.22 -20.88 6.96
C PRO A 249 -16.17 -19.84 6.35
N GLN A 250 -17.46 -19.95 6.68
CA GLN A 250 -18.42 -18.88 6.44
C GLN A 250 -18.26 -17.74 7.45
N PHE A 251 -18.08 -16.53 6.96
CA PHE A 251 -18.25 -15.30 7.74
C PHE A 251 -19.67 -14.76 7.53
N TYR A 252 -20.37 -14.44 8.62
CA TYR A 252 -21.80 -14.15 8.61
C TYR A 252 -21.99 -12.62 8.54
N PRO A 253 -22.60 -12.06 7.50
CA PRO A 253 -22.79 -10.62 7.41
C PRO A 253 -23.73 -10.10 8.50
N ALA A 254 -23.54 -8.85 8.91
CA ALA A 254 -24.49 -8.15 9.78
C ALA A 254 -25.88 -8.07 9.11
N ARG A 255 -26.95 -8.31 9.87
CA ARG A 255 -28.33 -8.25 9.37
C ARG A 255 -29.14 -7.22 10.14
N GLY A 256 -29.78 -6.29 9.42
CA GLY A 256 -30.62 -5.24 10.02
C GLY A 256 -29.87 -4.33 11.01
N GLY A 257 -28.59 -4.04 10.73
CA GLY A 257 -27.73 -3.23 11.59
C GLY A 257 -27.25 -3.91 12.88
N LYS A 258 -27.56 -5.20 13.07
CA LYS A 258 -27.07 -5.98 14.23
C LYS A 258 -25.88 -6.85 13.85
N PRO A 259 -24.86 -6.98 14.72
CA PRO A 259 -23.76 -7.90 14.51
C PRO A 259 -24.25 -9.35 14.47
N ALA A 260 -23.46 -10.23 13.84
CA ALA A 260 -23.80 -11.65 13.70
C ALA A 260 -23.88 -12.39 15.04
N PHE A 261 -23.13 -11.91 16.04
CA PHE A 261 -23.10 -12.46 17.39
C PHE A 261 -23.46 -11.37 18.41
N ALA A 262 -24.00 -11.78 19.56
CA ALA A 262 -24.21 -10.85 20.67
C ALA A 262 -22.86 -10.49 21.31
N LEU A 263 -22.59 -9.19 21.41
CA LEU A 263 -21.44 -8.64 22.13
C LEU A 263 -21.95 -8.02 23.43
N ASP A 264 -21.43 -8.51 24.56
CA ASP A 264 -21.72 -7.99 25.89
C ASP A 264 -20.44 -7.42 26.52
N SER A 265 -20.52 -6.24 27.14
CA SER A 265 -19.37 -5.60 27.79
C SER A 265 -18.85 -6.41 28.98
N PHE A 266 -17.54 -6.63 29.05
CA PHE A 266 -16.90 -7.37 30.13
C PHE A 266 -17.23 -6.79 31.52
N ALA A 267 -17.18 -5.47 31.66
CA ALA A 267 -17.50 -4.80 32.91
C ALA A 267 -18.97 -4.98 33.33
N ASP A 268 -19.89 -5.03 32.38
CA ASP A 268 -21.33 -5.20 32.67
C ASP A 268 -21.66 -6.64 33.07
N VAL A 269 -20.96 -7.63 32.53
CA VAL A 269 -21.06 -9.03 32.99
C VAL A 269 -20.45 -9.15 34.39
N LEU A 270 -19.24 -8.64 34.61
CA LEU A 270 -18.53 -8.75 35.88
C LEU A 270 -19.30 -8.07 37.03
N SER A 271 -19.90 -6.91 36.77
CA SER A 271 -20.71 -6.16 37.74
C SER A 271 -22.11 -6.75 37.97
N GLY A 272 -22.52 -7.74 37.17
CA GLY A 272 -23.82 -8.38 37.26
C GLY A 272 -24.99 -7.61 36.64
N LYS A 273 -24.73 -6.49 35.93
CA LYS A 273 -25.76 -5.81 35.12
C LYS A 273 -26.32 -6.73 34.03
N ILE A 274 -25.45 -7.56 33.44
CA ILE A 274 -25.84 -8.65 32.55
C ILE A 274 -25.79 -9.94 33.35
N ALA A 275 -26.95 -10.58 33.54
CA ALA A 275 -27.04 -11.81 34.32
C ALA A 275 -26.23 -12.94 33.65
N ALA A 276 -25.32 -13.56 34.41
CA ALA A 276 -24.46 -14.64 33.91
C ALA A 276 -25.26 -15.85 33.39
N ALA A 277 -26.50 -16.06 33.87
CA ALA A 277 -27.44 -17.08 33.37
C ALA A 277 -27.68 -17.01 31.85
N LYS A 278 -27.47 -15.84 31.21
CA LYS A 278 -27.52 -15.67 29.74
C LYS A 278 -26.56 -16.61 28.99
N TYR A 279 -25.47 -17.02 29.65
CA TYR A 279 -24.40 -17.83 29.06
C TYR A 279 -24.53 -19.33 29.32
N ALA A 280 -25.56 -19.77 30.04
CA ALA A 280 -25.79 -21.18 30.32
C ALA A 280 -25.85 -22.02 29.04
N GLY A 281 -25.04 -23.08 28.96
CA GLY A 281 -24.96 -23.97 27.81
C GLY A 281 -24.33 -23.38 26.53
N LYS A 282 -23.82 -22.14 26.57
CA LYS A 282 -23.20 -21.46 25.44
C LYS A 282 -21.68 -21.55 25.44
N ILE A 283 -21.09 -21.40 24.26
CA ILE A 283 -19.67 -21.13 24.07
C ILE A 283 -19.48 -19.63 24.27
N VAL A 284 -18.66 -19.25 25.24
CA VAL A 284 -18.40 -17.86 25.59
C VAL A 284 -16.99 -17.51 25.15
N ILE A 285 -16.83 -16.52 24.28
CA ILE A 285 -15.54 -16.06 23.81
C ILE A 285 -15.24 -14.71 24.46
N VAL A 286 -14.17 -14.64 25.24
CA VAL A 286 -13.75 -13.44 25.98
C VAL A 286 -12.48 -12.89 25.33
N GLY A 287 -12.50 -11.62 24.92
CA GLY A 287 -11.34 -11.02 24.24
C GLY A 287 -11.41 -9.51 24.07
N ALA A 288 -10.28 -8.92 23.69
CA ALA A 288 -10.16 -7.50 23.40
C ALA A 288 -10.89 -7.11 22.10
N THR A 289 -11.79 -6.14 22.21
CA THR A 289 -12.55 -5.58 21.09
C THR A 289 -12.52 -4.05 21.05
N GLY A 290 -12.04 -3.40 22.11
CA GLY A 290 -11.89 -1.94 22.18
C GLY A 290 -10.89 -1.36 21.17
N ALA A 291 -11.02 -0.07 20.88
CA ALA A 291 -10.23 0.61 19.88
C ALA A 291 -8.73 0.56 20.24
N GLY A 292 -7.93 -0.16 19.44
CA GLY A 292 -6.49 -0.30 19.64
C GLY A 292 -6.07 -1.34 20.70
N ALA A 293 -7.01 -2.07 21.31
CA ALA A 293 -6.73 -3.09 22.34
C ALA A 293 -6.51 -4.50 21.77
N GLY A 294 -6.90 -4.76 20.52
CA GLY A 294 -6.84 -6.09 19.90
C GLY A 294 -6.37 -6.06 18.45
N VAL A 295 -5.87 -7.20 17.97
CA VAL A 295 -5.53 -7.40 16.56
C VAL A 295 -6.83 -7.51 15.77
N THR A 296 -6.92 -6.75 14.67
CA THR A 296 -8.01 -6.86 13.70
C THR A 296 -7.49 -7.34 12.37
N PHE A 297 -8.34 -8.05 11.64
CA PHE A 297 -8.03 -8.53 10.30
C PHE A 297 -9.27 -8.48 9.40
N ALA A 298 -9.03 -8.28 8.11
CA ALA A 298 -10.09 -8.29 7.11
C ALA A 298 -10.50 -9.75 6.81
N VAL A 299 -11.80 -9.97 6.64
CA VAL A 299 -12.38 -11.26 6.24
C VAL A 299 -13.46 -11.03 5.18
N PRO A 300 -13.91 -12.05 4.45
CA PRO A 300 -15.05 -11.92 3.55
C PRO A 300 -16.26 -11.25 4.24
N GLY A 301 -16.75 -10.16 3.64
CA GLY A 301 -17.87 -9.37 4.15
C GLY A 301 -17.58 -8.38 5.29
N HIS A 302 -16.36 -8.36 5.87
CA HIS A 302 -16.01 -7.45 6.96
C HIS A 302 -14.62 -6.85 6.77
N ALA A 303 -14.53 -5.51 6.77
CA ALA A 303 -13.27 -4.80 6.59
C ALA A 303 -12.29 -5.00 7.78
N ALA A 304 -12.82 -5.22 8.98
CA ALA A 304 -12.04 -5.49 10.18
C ALA A 304 -12.90 -6.28 11.17
N LEU A 305 -12.44 -7.46 11.56
CA LEU A 305 -12.94 -8.21 12.71
C LEU A 305 -11.83 -8.36 13.74
N THR A 306 -12.20 -8.29 15.00
CA THR A 306 -11.30 -8.59 16.13
C THR A 306 -11.11 -10.10 16.26
N THR A 307 -10.02 -10.53 16.91
CA THR A 307 -9.76 -11.95 17.21
C THR A 307 -10.97 -12.69 17.83
N PRO A 308 -11.64 -12.21 18.89
CA PRO A 308 -12.80 -12.91 19.46
C PRO A 308 -13.99 -13.00 18.51
N GLU A 309 -14.25 -11.98 17.69
CA GLU A 309 -15.33 -12.01 16.69
C GLU A 309 -15.05 -13.03 15.59
N ALA A 310 -13.87 -12.98 14.99
CA ALA A 310 -13.48 -13.94 13.98
C ALA A 310 -13.52 -15.38 14.51
N LEU A 311 -13.07 -15.61 15.75
CA LEU A 311 -13.16 -16.92 16.39
C LEU A 311 -14.63 -17.38 16.50
N ALA A 312 -15.56 -16.47 16.84
CA ALA A 312 -16.99 -16.78 16.86
C ALA A 312 -17.51 -17.20 15.49
N HIS A 313 -17.11 -16.49 14.41
CA HIS A 313 -17.45 -16.84 13.03
C HIS A 313 -16.94 -18.25 12.67
N VAL A 314 -15.66 -18.52 12.88
CA VAL A 314 -15.03 -19.80 12.54
C VAL A 314 -15.61 -20.95 13.37
N THR A 315 -15.76 -20.80 14.68
CA THR A 315 -16.37 -21.81 15.54
C THR A 315 -17.84 -22.06 15.15
N SER A 316 -18.61 -21.02 14.82
CA SER A 316 -19.98 -21.16 14.31
C SER A 316 -20.01 -21.93 12.99
N SER A 317 -19.11 -21.60 12.07
CA SER A 317 -18.93 -22.26 10.79
C SER A 317 -18.66 -23.76 10.96
N ILE A 318 -17.76 -24.13 11.87
CA ILE A 318 -17.44 -25.53 12.19
C ILE A 318 -18.67 -26.25 12.75
N LEU A 319 -19.34 -25.67 13.75
CA LEU A 319 -20.48 -26.31 14.43
C LEU A 319 -21.70 -26.53 13.53
N LYS A 320 -21.93 -25.61 12.59
CA LYS A 320 -23.06 -25.69 11.65
C LYS A 320 -22.72 -26.38 10.34
N GLY A 321 -21.43 -26.63 10.07
CA GLY A 321 -20.97 -27.16 8.79
C GLY A 321 -21.10 -26.16 7.63
N HIS A 322 -21.01 -24.86 7.92
CA HIS A 322 -21.13 -23.79 6.92
C HIS A 322 -19.75 -23.40 6.39
N PHE A 323 -19.14 -24.20 5.53
CA PHE A 323 -17.83 -23.92 4.95
C PHE A 323 -17.83 -24.16 3.45
N PHE A 324 -16.93 -23.47 2.75
CA PHE A 324 -16.73 -23.64 1.32
C PHE A 324 -15.74 -24.78 1.06
N VAL A 325 -16.05 -25.59 0.05
CA VAL A 325 -15.21 -26.71 -0.37
C VAL A 325 -14.62 -26.38 -1.73
N GLN A 326 -13.30 -26.56 -1.86
CA GLN A 326 -12.64 -26.61 -3.16
C GLN A 326 -12.39 -28.09 -3.52
N PRO A 327 -13.24 -28.73 -4.34
CA PRO A 327 -13.10 -30.15 -4.63
C PRO A 327 -11.81 -30.42 -5.42
N ALA A 328 -11.16 -31.55 -5.16
CA ALA A 328 -9.96 -31.96 -5.91
C ALA A 328 -10.22 -32.04 -7.43
N TRP A 329 -11.41 -32.49 -7.83
CA TRP A 329 -11.83 -32.53 -9.23
C TRP A 329 -12.09 -31.15 -9.85
N GLY A 330 -12.22 -30.09 -9.03
CA GLY A 330 -12.45 -28.72 -9.48
C GLY A 330 -11.30 -28.18 -10.35
N VAL A 331 -10.07 -28.65 -10.13
CA VAL A 331 -8.92 -28.33 -10.98
C VAL A 331 -9.14 -28.85 -12.41
N TRP A 332 -9.62 -30.09 -12.54
CA TRP A 332 -9.94 -30.69 -13.85
C TRP A 332 -11.14 -30.03 -14.51
N ALA A 333 -12.14 -29.61 -13.73
CA ALA A 333 -13.28 -28.84 -14.25
C ALA A 333 -12.86 -27.48 -14.80
N SER A 334 -12.00 -26.74 -14.07
CA SER A 334 -11.44 -25.46 -14.54
C SER A 334 -10.58 -25.64 -15.80
N LEU A 335 -9.74 -26.69 -15.83
CA LEU A 335 -8.94 -27.02 -17.01
C LEU A 335 -9.82 -27.39 -18.21
N ALA A 336 -10.87 -28.19 -18.00
CA ALA A 336 -11.82 -28.54 -19.06
C ALA A 336 -12.53 -27.29 -19.60
N ALA A 337 -12.97 -26.37 -18.73
CA ALA A 337 -13.55 -25.09 -19.14
C ALA A 337 -12.55 -24.24 -19.94
N PHE A 338 -11.28 -24.21 -19.53
CA PHE A 338 -10.22 -23.53 -20.28
C PHE A 338 -9.99 -24.13 -21.65
N LEU A 339 -9.96 -25.47 -21.77
CA LEU A 339 -9.83 -26.16 -23.06
C LEU A 339 -11.03 -25.90 -23.98
N LEU A 340 -12.24 -25.82 -23.42
CA LEU A 340 -13.45 -25.44 -24.17
C LEU A 340 -13.38 -23.98 -24.65
N VAL A 341 -12.92 -23.05 -23.81
CA VAL A 341 -12.66 -21.65 -24.19
C VAL A 341 -11.60 -21.57 -25.29
N ALA A 342 -10.53 -22.37 -25.20
CA ALA A 342 -9.50 -22.45 -26.22
C ALA A 342 -10.06 -22.99 -27.55
N ALA A 343 -10.85 -24.07 -27.51
CA ALA A 343 -11.50 -24.64 -28.68
C ALA A 343 -12.48 -23.64 -29.32
N TYR A 344 -13.28 -22.95 -28.51
CA TYR A 344 -14.15 -21.85 -28.96
C TYR A 344 -13.31 -20.75 -29.63
N GLY A 345 -12.24 -20.28 -28.99
CA GLY A 345 -11.34 -19.26 -29.53
C GLY A 345 -10.71 -19.59 -30.88
N LEU A 346 -10.17 -20.80 -31.00
CA LEU A 346 -9.38 -21.23 -32.16
C LEU A 346 -10.23 -21.73 -33.33
N ALA A 347 -11.38 -22.37 -33.05
CA ALA A 347 -12.22 -23.00 -34.05
C ALA A 347 -13.60 -22.35 -34.22
N GLY A 348 -14.24 -21.96 -33.11
CA GLY A 348 -15.59 -21.38 -33.10
C GLY A 348 -15.61 -19.91 -33.51
N LEU A 349 -14.83 -19.08 -32.82
CA LEU A 349 -14.78 -17.64 -33.01
C LEU A 349 -14.52 -17.27 -34.48
N PRO A 350 -13.56 -17.87 -35.22
CA PRO A 350 -13.29 -17.55 -36.63
C PRO A 350 -14.45 -17.83 -37.60
N ARG A 351 -15.43 -18.65 -37.20
CA ARG A 351 -16.57 -19.03 -38.05
C ARG A 351 -17.79 -18.13 -37.85
N LEU A 352 -17.79 -17.29 -36.82
CA LEU A 352 -18.91 -16.43 -36.46
C LEU A 352 -18.74 -15.03 -37.07
N SER A 353 -19.85 -14.42 -37.50
CA SER A 353 -19.85 -12.99 -37.84
C SER A 353 -19.59 -12.15 -36.58
N ALA A 354 -19.07 -10.93 -36.74
CA ALA A 354 -18.59 -10.17 -35.59
C ALA A 354 -19.64 -9.88 -34.51
N GLY A 355 -20.89 -9.58 -34.89
CA GLY A 355 -21.98 -9.39 -33.93
C GLY A 355 -22.29 -10.68 -33.14
N HIS A 356 -22.39 -11.82 -33.83
CA HIS A 356 -22.59 -13.11 -33.17
C HIS A 356 -21.39 -13.50 -32.31
N ALA A 357 -20.17 -13.24 -32.76
CA ALA A 357 -18.95 -13.52 -32.02
C ALA A 357 -18.85 -12.70 -30.73
N ALA A 358 -19.22 -11.42 -30.76
CA ALA A 358 -19.29 -10.57 -29.57
C ALA A 358 -20.36 -11.08 -28.60
N ALA A 359 -21.58 -11.33 -29.10
CA ALA A 359 -22.69 -11.81 -28.29
C ALA A 359 -22.40 -13.19 -27.64
N SER A 360 -21.86 -14.15 -28.40
CA SER A 360 -21.51 -15.48 -27.88
C SER A 360 -20.37 -15.41 -26.87
N THR A 361 -19.39 -14.52 -27.05
CA THR A 361 -18.30 -14.32 -26.09
C THR A 361 -18.82 -13.74 -24.78
N VAL A 362 -19.66 -12.70 -24.83
CA VAL A 362 -20.28 -12.11 -23.62
C VAL A 362 -21.16 -13.13 -22.91
N LEU A 363 -21.96 -13.89 -23.66
CA LEU A 363 -22.81 -14.94 -23.09
C LEU A 363 -21.98 -16.02 -22.39
N LEU A 364 -20.89 -16.48 -23.00
CA LEU A 364 -20.00 -17.48 -22.41
C LEU A 364 -19.26 -16.94 -21.19
N LEU A 365 -18.82 -15.68 -21.23
CA LEU A 365 -18.20 -15.00 -20.08
C LEU A 365 -19.17 -14.95 -18.90
N LEU A 366 -20.40 -14.49 -19.14
CA LEU A 366 -21.44 -14.45 -18.12
C LEU A 366 -21.76 -15.85 -17.61
N ALA A 367 -21.87 -16.85 -18.50
CA ALA A 367 -22.11 -18.23 -18.10
C ALA A 367 -21.02 -18.75 -17.14
N LEU A 368 -19.74 -18.49 -17.42
CA LEU A 368 -18.64 -18.90 -16.52
C LEU A 368 -18.74 -18.22 -15.15
N LEU A 369 -18.88 -16.89 -15.12
CA LEU A 369 -18.91 -16.12 -13.87
C LEU A 369 -20.17 -16.39 -13.05
N VAL A 370 -21.34 -16.52 -13.69
CA VAL A 370 -22.60 -16.85 -13.02
C VAL A 370 -22.58 -18.29 -12.51
N THR A 371 -21.97 -19.23 -13.24
CA THR A 371 -21.83 -20.61 -12.78
C THR A 371 -20.95 -20.68 -11.53
N GLU A 372 -19.80 -20.01 -11.53
CA GLU A 372 -18.94 -19.93 -10.35
C GLU A 372 -19.67 -19.28 -9.17
N PHE A 373 -20.29 -18.12 -9.39
CA PHE A 373 -21.08 -17.43 -8.37
C PHE A 373 -22.18 -18.34 -7.80
N GLY A 374 -22.93 -19.04 -8.64
CA GLY A 374 -24.01 -19.93 -8.22
C GLY A 374 -23.50 -21.15 -7.45
N LEU A 375 -22.42 -21.79 -7.91
CA LEU A 375 -21.78 -22.90 -7.19
C LEU A 375 -21.29 -22.46 -5.80
N LEU A 376 -20.70 -21.26 -5.70
CA LEU A 376 -20.21 -20.75 -4.43
C LEU A 376 -21.37 -20.34 -3.51
N ALA A 377 -22.29 -19.50 -3.98
CA ALA A 377 -23.34 -18.91 -3.15
C ALA A 377 -24.44 -19.91 -2.73
N VAL A 378 -24.71 -20.94 -3.56
CA VAL A 378 -25.78 -21.91 -3.29
C VAL A 378 -25.25 -23.25 -2.82
N ALA A 379 -24.21 -23.78 -3.47
CA ALA A 379 -23.69 -25.12 -3.17
C ALA A 379 -22.45 -25.11 -2.26
N ALA A 380 -21.93 -23.93 -1.89
CA ALA A 380 -20.67 -23.78 -1.15
C ALA A 380 -19.48 -24.50 -1.82
N ILE A 381 -19.51 -24.61 -3.15
CA ILE A 381 -18.46 -25.24 -3.94
C ILE A 381 -17.67 -24.16 -4.69
N TRP A 382 -16.37 -24.13 -4.49
CA TRP A 382 -15.47 -23.19 -5.16
C TRP A 382 -14.74 -23.88 -6.31
N ILE A 383 -15.17 -23.58 -7.55
CA ILE A 383 -14.46 -23.96 -8.78
C ILE A 383 -13.97 -22.69 -9.45
N LYS A 384 -12.65 -22.61 -9.67
CA LYS A 384 -11.99 -21.42 -10.17
C LYS A 384 -12.22 -21.19 -11.67
N LEU A 385 -13.29 -20.48 -12.04
CA LEU A 385 -13.66 -20.21 -13.43
C LEU A 385 -13.26 -18.80 -13.89
N VAL A 386 -12.67 -17.97 -13.03
CA VAL A 386 -12.08 -16.69 -13.45
C VAL A 386 -10.90 -16.90 -14.39
N PHE A 387 -10.12 -17.97 -14.20
CA PHE A 387 -9.04 -18.36 -15.11
C PHE A 387 -9.52 -18.56 -16.57
N PRO A 388 -10.46 -19.48 -16.86
CA PRO A 388 -11.01 -19.62 -18.21
C PRO A 388 -11.77 -18.38 -18.70
N ALA A 389 -12.44 -17.65 -17.82
CA ALA A 389 -13.13 -16.40 -18.17
C ALA A 389 -12.14 -15.31 -18.66
N THR A 390 -10.99 -15.17 -18.00
CA THR A 390 -9.95 -14.22 -18.40
C THR A 390 -9.30 -14.63 -19.72
N ALA A 391 -9.05 -15.93 -19.90
CA ALA A 391 -8.56 -16.46 -21.17
C ALA A 391 -9.51 -16.13 -22.33
N LEU A 392 -10.83 -16.24 -22.11
CA LEU A 392 -11.86 -15.93 -23.11
C LEU A 392 -11.78 -14.46 -23.56
N VAL A 393 -11.61 -13.53 -22.61
CA VAL A 393 -11.47 -12.09 -22.91
C VAL A 393 -10.19 -11.83 -23.71
N LEU A 394 -9.05 -12.39 -23.29
CA LEU A 394 -7.76 -12.21 -23.98
C LEU A 394 -7.79 -12.74 -25.42
N VAL A 395 -8.41 -13.90 -25.63
CA VAL A 395 -8.61 -14.49 -26.96
C VAL A 395 -9.50 -13.62 -27.83
N TYR A 396 -10.61 -13.12 -27.28
CA TYR A 396 -11.51 -12.24 -28.01
C TYR A 396 -10.83 -10.92 -28.41
N LEU A 397 -10.08 -10.29 -27.51
CA LEU A 397 -9.36 -9.04 -27.81
C LEU A 397 -8.26 -9.25 -28.87
N SER A 398 -7.46 -10.32 -28.74
CA SER A 398 -6.36 -10.60 -29.68
C SER A 398 -6.82 -10.99 -31.08
N LEU A 399 -7.88 -11.79 -31.20
CA LEU A 399 -8.42 -12.24 -32.50
C LEU A 399 -9.48 -11.29 -33.07
N GLY A 400 -10.15 -10.51 -32.21
CA GLY A 400 -11.18 -9.53 -32.59
C GLY A 400 -10.61 -8.26 -33.20
N SER A 401 -9.41 -7.84 -32.77
CA SER A 401 -8.69 -6.66 -33.30
C SER A 401 -8.41 -6.71 -34.81
N LYS A 402 -8.47 -7.91 -35.42
CA LYS A 402 -8.27 -8.11 -36.86
C LYS A 402 -9.56 -8.19 -37.68
N ARG A 403 -10.74 -8.09 -37.06
CA ARG A 403 -12.02 -8.13 -37.77
C ARG A 403 -12.52 -6.74 -38.06
N PRO A 404 -12.90 -6.42 -39.31
CA PRO A 404 -13.56 -5.18 -39.62
C PRO A 404 -15.01 -5.26 -39.14
N ALA A 405 -15.25 -4.98 -37.85
CA ALA A 405 -16.59 -4.79 -37.35
C ALA A 405 -16.59 -3.96 -36.06
N LEU A 406 -17.41 -2.91 -36.11
CA LEU A 406 -17.82 -1.98 -35.06
C LEU A 406 -16.87 -0.83 -34.68
N HIS A 407 -15.55 -0.93 -34.89
CA HIS A 407 -14.67 0.24 -34.66
C HIS A 407 -14.56 1.20 -35.87
N GLY A 408 -14.86 0.72 -37.09
CA GLY A 408 -14.72 1.53 -38.31
C GLY A 408 -15.82 2.58 -38.54
N SER A 409 -17.03 2.41 -38.00
CA SER A 409 -18.12 3.40 -38.21
C SER A 409 -18.19 4.47 -37.11
N ALA A 410 -17.64 4.20 -35.93
CA ALA A 410 -17.60 5.16 -34.83
C ALA A 410 -16.38 6.10 -34.95
N LEU A 411 -15.20 5.58 -35.32
CA LEU A 411 -14.04 6.43 -35.57
C LEU A 411 -14.18 7.24 -36.87
N ALA A 412 -14.74 6.69 -37.95
CA ALA A 412 -14.93 7.47 -39.18
C ALA A 412 -16.00 8.58 -39.06
N LYS A 413 -17.04 8.39 -38.23
CA LYS A 413 -18.00 9.47 -37.89
C LYS A 413 -17.40 10.49 -36.92
N SER A 414 -16.62 10.03 -35.95
CA SER A 414 -15.88 10.89 -35.01
C SER A 414 -14.87 11.77 -35.73
N ASP A 415 -14.10 11.23 -36.68
CA ASP A 415 -13.07 12.00 -37.40
C ASP A 415 -13.71 13.01 -38.38
N GLY A 416 -14.85 12.67 -38.98
CA GLY A 416 -15.66 13.60 -39.78
C GLY A 416 -16.30 14.73 -38.95
N GLU A 417 -16.89 14.41 -37.80
CA GLU A 417 -17.45 15.40 -36.87
C GLU A 417 -16.35 16.27 -36.23
N THR A 418 -15.16 15.72 -35.97
CA THR A 418 -14.01 16.46 -35.42
C THR A 418 -13.40 17.41 -36.47
N ALA A 419 -13.36 17.00 -37.74
CA ALA A 419 -12.95 17.83 -38.86
C ALA A 419 -13.87 19.05 -39.07
N GLU A 420 -15.18 18.83 -39.09
CA GLU A 420 -16.16 19.92 -39.19
C GLU A 420 -16.15 20.81 -37.94
N THR A 421 -15.93 20.22 -36.76
CA THR A 421 -15.81 20.98 -35.51
C THR A 421 -14.61 21.93 -35.52
N HIS A 422 -13.44 21.47 -35.97
CA HIS A 422 -12.25 22.33 -36.10
C HIS A 422 -12.46 23.46 -37.11
N ARG A 423 -13.15 23.17 -38.22
CA ARG A 423 -13.51 24.16 -39.23
C ARG A 423 -14.49 25.22 -38.68
N MET A 424 -15.56 24.80 -38.00
CA MET A 424 -16.54 25.69 -37.40
C MET A 424 -15.94 26.56 -36.27
N MET A 425 -15.06 25.99 -35.44
CA MET A 425 -14.33 26.74 -34.43
C MET A 425 -13.38 27.77 -35.05
N GLY A 426 -12.69 27.42 -36.13
CA GLY A 426 -11.84 28.35 -36.88
C GLY A 426 -12.61 29.54 -37.43
N LEU A 427 -13.77 29.29 -38.05
CA LEU A 427 -14.66 30.33 -38.57
C LEU A 427 -15.26 31.21 -37.47
N ALA A 428 -15.62 30.64 -36.33
CA ALA A 428 -16.11 31.41 -35.18
C ALA A 428 -15.04 32.36 -34.62
N LEU A 429 -13.78 31.90 -34.53
CA LEU A 429 -12.64 32.71 -34.09
C LEU A 429 -12.30 33.81 -35.10
N GLN A 430 -12.43 33.53 -36.39
CA GLN A 430 -12.29 34.53 -37.46
C GLN A 430 -13.35 35.63 -37.33
N GLY A 431 -14.62 35.27 -37.11
CA GLY A 431 -15.71 36.22 -36.86
C GLY A 431 -15.52 37.08 -35.60
N GLN A 432 -14.77 36.58 -34.60
CA GLN A 432 -14.38 37.32 -33.39
C GLN A 432 -13.11 38.17 -33.59
N GLY A 433 -12.50 38.15 -34.77
CA GLY A 433 -11.28 38.89 -35.10
C GLY A 433 -9.98 38.26 -34.59
N GLN A 434 -10.04 37.04 -34.01
CA GLN A 434 -8.90 36.27 -33.50
C GLN A 434 -8.24 35.44 -34.61
N LEU A 435 -7.66 36.14 -35.60
CA LEU A 435 -7.22 35.55 -36.87
C LEU A 435 -6.10 34.50 -36.73
N ASP A 436 -5.19 34.67 -35.77
CA ASP A 436 -4.08 33.73 -35.54
C ASP A 436 -4.57 32.36 -35.04
N MET A 437 -5.52 32.40 -34.09
CA MET A 437 -6.13 31.21 -33.55
C MET A 437 -7.05 30.55 -34.57
N ALA A 438 -7.69 31.34 -35.43
CA ALA A 438 -8.47 30.83 -36.56
C ALA A 438 -7.60 30.03 -37.52
N PHE A 439 -6.42 30.54 -37.91
CA PHE A 439 -5.50 29.82 -38.80
C PHE A 439 -5.01 28.50 -38.20
N GLU A 440 -4.63 28.51 -36.91
CA GLU A 440 -4.19 27.32 -36.17
C GLU A 440 -5.25 26.22 -36.08
N ARG A 441 -6.53 26.60 -36.04
CA ARG A 441 -7.66 25.65 -36.01
C ARG A 441 -8.03 25.17 -37.40
N LEU A 442 -8.04 26.05 -38.40
CA LEU A 442 -8.37 25.71 -39.78
C LEU A 442 -7.32 24.78 -40.42
N ARG A 443 -6.01 24.97 -40.14
CA ARG A 443 -4.94 24.09 -40.68
C ARG A 443 -4.97 22.65 -40.16
N ARG A 444 -5.74 22.38 -39.11
CA ARG A 444 -5.92 21.03 -38.52
C ARG A 444 -7.10 20.27 -39.13
N ALA A 445 -7.96 20.95 -39.89
CA ALA A 445 -9.05 20.31 -40.61
C ALA A 445 -8.52 19.67 -41.91
N PRO A 446 -9.10 18.54 -42.36
CA PRO A 446 -8.72 17.90 -43.61
C PRO A 446 -8.98 18.83 -44.80
N MET A 447 -7.99 18.93 -45.70
CA MET A 447 -8.01 19.84 -46.85
C MET A 447 -9.10 19.45 -47.85
N GLY A 448 -10.00 20.40 -48.14
CA GLY A 448 -11.08 20.27 -49.11
C GLY A 448 -11.49 21.64 -49.65
N GLU A 449 -12.28 21.66 -50.73
CA GLU A 449 -12.64 22.88 -51.48
C GLU A 449 -13.26 23.98 -50.59
N ALA A 450 -14.08 23.58 -49.61
CA ALA A 450 -14.71 24.50 -48.67
C ALA A 450 -13.69 25.14 -47.69
N LEU A 451 -12.70 24.38 -47.22
CA LEU A 451 -11.64 24.88 -46.33
C LEU A 451 -10.65 25.78 -47.08
N LEU A 452 -10.37 25.48 -48.35
CA LEU A 452 -9.57 26.36 -49.23
C LEU A 452 -10.25 27.73 -49.38
N GLY A 453 -11.58 27.76 -49.46
CA GLY A 453 -12.38 28.99 -49.41
C GLY A 453 -12.19 29.77 -48.11
N ASP A 454 -12.27 29.09 -46.97
CA ASP A 454 -12.17 29.71 -45.64
C ASP A 454 -10.75 30.25 -45.36
N LEU A 455 -9.71 29.46 -45.66
CA LEU A 455 -8.31 29.87 -45.53
C LEU A 455 -7.98 31.06 -46.44
N TYR A 456 -8.52 31.07 -47.66
CA TYR A 456 -8.33 32.20 -48.58
C TYR A 456 -9.02 33.47 -48.06
N GLY A 457 -10.23 33.35 -47.50
CA GLY A 457 -10.92 34.46 -46.82
C GLY A 457 -10.10 35.00 -45.63
N LEU A 458 -9.53 34.10 -44.82
CA LEU A 458 -8.67 34.47 -43.70
C LEU A 458 -7.40 35.19 -44.14
N ALA A 459 -6.78 34.77 -45.25
CA ALA A 459 -5.61 35.43 -45.81
C ALA A 459 -5.92 36.87 -46.27
N LEU A 460 -7.10 37.10 -46.88
CA LEU A 460 -7.56 38.44 -47.25
C LEU A 460 -7.80 39.34 -46.03
N GLU A 461 -8.31 38.79 -44.92
CA GLU A 461 -8.49 39.54 -43.68
C GLU A 461 -7.15 39.94 -43.05
N PHE A 462 -6.13 39.08 -43.11
CA PHE A 462 -4.76 39.42 -42.71
C PHE A 462 -4.16 40.53 -43.60
N GLU A 463 -4.38 40.49 -44.91
CA GLU A 463 -3.98 41.57 -45.83
C GLU A 463 -4.69 42.90 -45.51
N GLY A 464 -6.01 42.85 -45.24
CA GLY A 464 -6.81 44.02 -44.85
C GLY A 464 -6.30 44.70 -43.56
N LYS A 465 -5.72 43.92 -42.65
CA LYS A 465 -5.08 44.41 -41.40
C LYS A 465 -3.59 44.72 -41.54
N ARG A 466 -3.03 44.70 -42.76
CA ARG A 466 -1.60 44.92 -43.07
C ARG A 466 -0.63 43.93 -42.41
N GLN A 467 -1.09 42.72 -42.11
CA GLN A 467 -0.28 41.65 -41.52
C GLN A 467 0.22 40.70 -42.62
N PHE A 468 1.10 41.21 -43.48
CA PHE A 468 1.53 40.50 -44.69
C PHE A 468 2.35 39.24 -44.41
N ASP A 469 3.15 39.21 -43.34
CA ASP A 469 3.92 38.02 -42.92
C ASP A 469 3.00 36.83 -42.58
N LYS A 470 1.84 37.13 -42.00
CA LYS A 470 0.84 36.12 -41.62
C LYS A 470 0.00 35.70 -42.82
N ALA A 471 -0.39 36.66 -43.66
CA ALA A 471 -1.06 36.37 -44.93
C ALA A 471 -0.18 35.47 -45.83
N GLU A 472 1.14 35.71 -45.85
CA GLU A 472 2.11 34.86 -46.55
C GLU A 472 2.03 33.41 -46.06
N ALA A 473 2.08 33.17 -44.74
CA ALA A 473 2.00 31.81 -44.18
C ALA A 473 0.69 31.09 -44.57
N VAL A 474 -0.45 31.79 -44.60
CA VAL A 474 -1.72 31.21 -45.03
C VAL A 474 -1.71 30.90 -46.53
N TYR A 475 -1.21 31.82 -47.38
CA TYR A 475 -1.11 31.57 -48.82
C TYR A 475 -0.12 30.46 -49.18
N GLN A 476 1.00 30.33 -48.45
CA GLN A 476 1.93 29.21 -48.61
C GLN A 476 1.27 27.88 -48.27
N HIS A 477 0.44 27.84 -47.22
CA HIS A 477 -0.28 26.63 -46.83
C HIS A 477 -1.31 26.21 -47.89
N ILE A 478 -2.03 27.17 -48.49
CA ILE A 478 -2.96 26.92 -49.60
C ILE A 478 -2.20 26.43 -50.84
N ALA A 479 -1.13 27.12 -51.24
CA ALA A 479 -0.33 26.79 -52.43
C ALA A 479 0.38 25.42 -52.32
N GLY A 480 0.69 24.97 -51.11
CA GLY A 480 1.25 23.63 -50.87
C GLY A 480 0.27 22.50 -51.19
N PHE A 481 -1.03 22.79 -51.27
CA PHE A 481 -2.07 21.81 -51.57
C PHE A 481 -2.66 21.99 -52.99
N ASP A 482 -3.01 23.21 -53.36
CA ASP A 482 -3.47 23.55 -54.72
C ASP A 482 -2.84 24.89 -55.17
N PRO A 483 -1.76 24.82 -55.98
CA PRO A 483 -1.08 26.01 -56.50
C PRO A 483 -1.95 26.86 -57.43
N ASP A 484 -2.91 26.25 -58.12
CA ASP A 484 -3.76 26.94 -59.12
C ASP A 484 -5.06 27.47 -58.50
N TYR A 485 -5.21 27.39 -57.17
CA TYR A 485 -6.39 27.88 -56.47
C TYR A 485 -6.49 29.42 -56.55
N LYS A 486 -7.38 29.91 -57.41
CA LYS A 486 -7.67 31.34 -57.64
C LYS A 486 -6.41 32.13 -58.04
N ASP A 487 -6.08 33.19 -57.29
CA ASP A 487 -4.94 34.09 -57.53
C ASP A 487 -3.85 33.95 -56.44
N VAL A 488 -3.86 32.84 -55.68
CA VAL A 488 -3.00 32.60 -54.51
C VAL A 488 -1.51 32.78 -54.82
N LEU A 489 -1.00 32.26 -55.94
CA LEU A 489 0.42 32.43 -56.29
C LEU A 489 0.81 33.89 -56.52
N SER A 490 -0.07 34.67 -57.14
CA SER A 490 0.17 36.09 -57.38
C SER A 490 0.13 36.91 -56.08
N ARG A 491 -0.78 36.56 -55.16
CA ARG A 491 -0.89 37.18 -53.84
C ARG A 491 0.22 36.78 -52.89
N LEU A 492 0.65 35.53 -52.94
CA LEU A 492 1.80 35.02 -52.21
C LEU A 492 3.07 35.79 -52.59
N ALA A 493 3.33 35.96 -53.90
CA ALA A 493 4.47 36.74 -54.38
C ALA A 493 4.41 38.21 -53.92
N ARG A 494 3.20 38.80 -53.89
CA ARG A 494 2.99 40.16 -53.41
C ARG A 494 3.19 40.29 -51.90
N ALA A 495 2.62 39.38 -51.10
CA ALA A 495 2.76 39.35 -49.65
C ALA A 495 4.24 39.18 -49.26
N LYS A 496 4.94 38.29 -49.98
CA LYS A 496 6.38 38.04 -49.81
C LYS A 496 7.25 39.27 -50.13
N ASN A 497 6.96 39.99 -51.21
CA ASN A 497 7.70 41.22 -51.53
C ASN A 497 7.48 42.34 -50.47
N VAL A 498 6.32 42.36 -49.81
CA VAL A 498 5.99 43.34 -48.78
C VAL A 498 6.54 42.94 -47.41
N SER A 499 6.59 41.64 -47.09
CA SER A 499 7.23 41.11 -45.87
C SER A 499 8.77 41.20 -45.95
N GLU A 500 9.36 40.98 -47.12
CA GLU A 500 10.82 41.03 -47.35
C GLU A 500 11.38 42.45 -47.55
N SER A 501 10.53 43.49 -47.64
CA SER A 501 10.98 44.89 -47.73
C SER A 501 11.56 45.37 -46.39
N PRO A 502 12.81 45.87 -46.33
CA PRO A 502 13.47 46.23 -45.08
C PRO A 502 12.83 47.47 -44.44
N LYS A 503 12.49 47.36 -43.15
CA LYS A 503 12.10 48.48 -42.29
C LYS A 503 13.21 49.56 -42.30
N PRO A 504 12.90 50.85 -42.50
CA PRO A 504 13.89 51.91 -42.42
C PRO A 504 14.19 52.22 -40.94
N GLY A 505 15.43 51.99 -40.50
CA GLY A 505 15.93 52.55 -39.25
C GLY A 505 16.95 51.66 -38.52
N ALA A 506 18.11 52.27 -38.26
CA ALA A 506 19.20 51.87 -37.35
C ALA A 506 20.35 51.02 -37.93
N GLU A 507 21.37 51.77 -38.39
CA GLU A 507 22.78 51.40 -38.54
C GLU A 507 23.35 50.85 -37.20
N THR A 508 24.23 49.85 -37.12
CA THR A 508 25.66 49.94 -37.46
C THR A 508 26.36 48.58 -37.28
N ALA A 509 27.34 48.33 -38.16
CA ALA A 509 28.57 47.54 -38.00
C ALA A 509 28.54 45.99 -37.83
N LYS A 510 28.84 45.30 -38.94
CA LYS A 510 29.63 44.05 -39.03
C LYS A 510 31.14 44.41 -39.03
N PRO A 511 32.12 43.52 -38.69
CA PRO A 511 32.33 42.17 -39.27
C PRO A 511 32.76 41.11 -38.22
N GLY A 512 32.85 39.80 -38.43
CA GLY A 512 32.76 38.86 -39.56
C GLY A 512 33.12 37.48 -38.97
N GLY A 513 32.58 36.38 -39.52
CA GLY A 513 32.89 35.04 -39.05
C GLY A 513 31.95 33.98 -39.62
N ASP A 514 32.55 32.96 -40.22
CA ASP A 514 32.00 31.93 -41.10
C ASP A 514 30.77 31.12 -40.64
N LEU A 515 30.05 30.64 -41.66
CA LEU A 515 28.93 29.70 -41.63
C LEU A 515 29.40 28.26 -41.35
N LEU A 516 28.66 27.51 -40.53
CA LEU A 516 28.24 26.12 -40.79
C LEU A 516 26.93 25.81 -40.02
N PRO A 517 26.12 24.83 -40.48
CA PRO A 517 24.67 24.96 -40.56
C PRO A 517 23.91 24.25 -39.43
N ALA A 518 22.80 24.84 -39.00
CA ALA A 518 21.85 24.21 -38.09
C ALA A 518 21.10 23.07 -38.81
N VAL A 519 21.37 21.85 -38.36
CA VAL A 519 20.68 20.63 -38.76
C VAL A 519 19.31 20.57 -38.06
N GLY A 520 18.25 20.43 -38.87
CA GLY A 520 16.95 19.83 -38.56
C GLY A 520 16.37 20.07 -37.16
N ALA A 521 15.51 21.08 -37.03
CA ALA A 521 14.59 21.20 -35.88
C ALA A 521 13.49 20.14 -36.01
N VAL A 522 13.70 19.01 -35.33
CA VAL A 522 12.60 18.14 -34.86
C VAL A 522 11.92 18.92 -33.73
N ASP A 523 10.59 19.04 -33.73
CA ASP A 523 9.83 19.63 -32.62
C ASP A 523 10.20 18.91 -31.32
N GLN A 524 11.11 19.49 -30.54
CA GLN A 524 11.56 18.93 -29.28
C GLN A 524 10.50 19.25 -28.21
N PRO A 525 10.04 18.25 -27.45
CA PRO A 525 8.97 18.44 -26.48
C PRO A 525 9.37 19.49 -25.42
N MET A 526 8.47 20.43 -25.14
CA MET A 526 8.62 21.44 -24.09
C MET A 526 7.72 21.13 -22.89
N LEU A 527 8.20 21.48 -21.69
CA LEU A 527 7.43 21.46 -20.44
C LEU A 527 7.64 22.80 -19.72
N GLY A 528 6.56 23.56 -19.58
CA GLY A 528 6.60 24.99 -19.28
C GLY A 528 7.46 25.74 -20.29
N ARG A 529 8.47 26.44 -19.79
CA ARG A 529 9.47 27.11 -20.63
C ARG A 529 10.67 26.24 -20.98
N TYR A 530 10.75 25.01 -20.44
CA TYR A 530 11.95 24.19 -20.50
C TYR A 530 11.88 23.21 -21.67
N LEU A 531 12.98 23.13 -22.40
CA LEU A 531 13.18 22.15 -23.46
C LEU A 531 13.56 20.81 -22.84
N VAL A 532 12.84 19.74 -23.17
CA VAL A 532 13.14 18.39 -22.68
C VAL A 532 14.21 17.74 -23.57
N GLU A 533 15.37 17.44 -23.00
CA GLU A 533 16.51 16.86 -23.75
C GLU A 533 16.48 15.32 -23.71
N LYS A 534 16.31 14.72 -22.52
CA LYS A 534 16.25 13.26 -22.34
C LYS A 534 15.58 12.86 -21.02
N GLU A 535 15.11 11.62 -20.94
CA GLU A 535 14.68 11.02 -19.67
C GLU A 535 15.89 10.66 -18.79
N LEU A 536 15.85 11.00 -17.50
CA LEU A 536 16.86 10.62 -16.50
C LEU A 536 16.45 9.37 -15.71
N GLY A 537 15.15 9.19 -15.46
CA GLY A 537 14.62 7.99 -14.81
C GLY A 537 13.13 8.06 -14.52
N LYS A 538 12.52 6.90 -14.22
CA LYS A 538 11.12 6.77 -13.79
C LYS A 538 11.05 6.29 -12.35
N GLY A 539 10.35 7.03 -11.49
CA GLY A 539 10.08 6.65 -10.10
C GLY A 539 8.62 6.26 -9.89
N ALA A 540 8.28 5.89 -8.66
CA ALA A 540 6.93 5.47 -8.27
C ALA A 540 5.87 6.57 -8.45
N MET A 541 6.26 7.85 -8.36
CA MET A 541 5.34 8.98 -8.45
C MET A 541 5.38 9.68 -9.82
N GLY A 542 6.34 9.36 -10.71
CA GLY A 542 6.43 10.03 -12.01
C GLY A 542 7.80 9.94 -12.69
N VAL A 543 8.00 10.72 -13.76
CA VAL A 543 9.19 10.68 -14.61
C VAL A 543 10.04 11.94 -14.42
N VAL A 544 11.36 11.77 -14.34
CA VAL A 544 12.33 12.86 -14.26
C VAL A 544 13.07 12.99 -15.58
N TYR A 545 13.07 14.19 -16.14
CA TYR A 545 13.73 14.54 -17.39
C TYR A 545 14.90 15.50 -17.15
N LEU A 546 15.93 15.39 -17.99
CA LEU A 546 16.91 16.45 -18.19
C LEU A 546 16.28 17.48 -19.12
N GLY A 547 16.33 18.74 -18.72
CA GLY A 547 15.89 19.83 -19.57
C GLY A 547 16.84 21.02 -19.54
N ARG A 548 16.55 21.98 -20.41
CA ARG A 548 17.30 23.22 -20.53
C ARG A 548 16.35 24.41 -20.60
N ASP A 549 16.65 25.44 -19.84
CA ASP A 549 16.02 26.75 -20.00
C ASP A 549 16.60 27.45 -21.24
N PRO A 550 15.84 27.64 -22.32
CA PRO A 550 16.36 28.22 -23.55
C PRO A 550 16.66 29.72 -23.41
N LYS A 551 16.10 30.42 -22.42
CA LYS A 551 16.32 31.87 -22.24
C LYS A 551 17.66 32.18 -21.61
N ILE A 552 18.09 31.36 -20.63
CA ILE A 552 19.32 31.58 -19.87
C ILE A 552 20.36 30.46 -20.04
N GLY A 553 20.05 29.42 -20.83
CA GLY A 553 20.95 28.30 -21.10
C GLY A 553 21.18 27.36 -19.91
N ARG A 554 20.36 27.44 -18.86
CA ARG A 554 20.53 26.66 -17.62
C ARG A 554 20.04 25.23 -17.79
N VAL A 555 20.85 24.26 -17.38
CA VAL A 555 20.45 22.85 -17.31
C VAL A 555 19.66 22.60 -16.02
N VAL A 556 18.54 21.90 -16.13
CA VAL A 556 17.60 21.61 -15.04
C VAL A 556 17.16 20.15 -15.05
N ALA A 557 16.72 19.65 -13.91
CA ALA A 557 15.94 18.42 -13.82
C ALA A 557 14.45 18.78 -13.76
N ILE A 558 13.59 18.09 -14.50
CA ILE A 558 12.15 18.33 -14.58
C ILE A 558 11.44 17.06 -14.13
N LYS A 559 10.83 17.09 -12.95
CA LYS A 559 10.01 15.98 -12.44
C LYS A 559 8.56 16.20 -12.82
N THR A 560 7.91 15.20 -13.41
CA THR A 560 6.52 15.25 -13.90
C THR A 560 5.65 14.25 -13.16
N LEU A 561 4.39 14.63 -12.87
CA LEU A 561 3.38 13.78 -12.22
C LEU A 561 2.06 13.84 -13.00
N ALA A 562 1.46 12.68 -13.25
CA ALA A 562 0.18 12.56 -13.94
C ALA A 562 -0.99 12.45 -12.93
N LEU A 563 -1.32 13.57 -12.26
CA LEU A 563 -2.33 13.62 -11.19
C LEU A 563 -3.70 13.09 -11.61
N SER A 564 -4.06 13.23 -12.89
CA SER A 564 -5.32 12.78 -13.50
C SER A 564 -5.47 11.26 -13.60
N GLN A 565 -4.38 10.49 -13.44
CA GLN A 565 -4.43 9.02 -13.39
C GLN A 565 -4.80 8.49 -12.01
N GLU A 566 -4.48 9.24 -10.94
CA GLU A 566 -4.64 8.80 -9.55
C GLU A 566 -5.93 9.34 -8.91
N PHE A 567 -6.36 10.54 -9.31
CA PHE A 567 -7.51 11.26 -8.74
C PHE A 567 -8.53 11.63 -9.82
N ALA A 568 -9.81 11.77 -9.46
CA ALA A 568 -10.87 12.20 -10.37
C ALA A 568 -11.89 13.08 -9.65
N GLY A 569 -12.59 13.95 -10.39
CA GLY A 569 -13.61 14.82 -9.82
C GLY A 569 -13.02 15.85 -8.85
N GLU A 570 -13.70 16.10 -7.73
CA GLU A 570 -13.26 17.09 -6.72
C GLU A 570 -11.93 16.71 -6.05
N ASP A 571 -11.62 15.42 -5.92
CA ASP A 571 -10.36 14.93 -5.35
C ASP A 571 -9.13 15.31 -6.19
N LEU A 572 -9.29 15.42 -7.52
CA LEU A 572 -8.21 15.85 -8.43
C LEU A 572 -7.88 17.33 -8.25
N ALA A 573 -8.90 18.16 -8.08
CA ALA A 573 -8.73 19.59 -7.85
C ALA A 573 -8.03 19.86 -6.50
N ASP A 574 -8.41 19.13 -5.45
CA ASP A 574 -7.78 19.23 -4.13
C ASP A 574 -6.33 18.71 -4.13
N ALA A 575 -6.06 17.57 -4.78
CA ALA A 575 -4.72 17.03 -4.95
C ALA A 575 -3.80 18.02 -5.69
N ARG A 576 -4.29 18.64 -6.77
CA ARG A 576 -3.56 19.65 -7.55
C ARG A 576 -3.26 20.89 -6.71
N ALA A 577 -4.24 21.40 -5.96
CA ALA A 577 -4.05 22.56 -5.09
C ALA A 577 -3.01 22.29 -3.98
N ARG A 578 -3.02 21.09 -3.39
CA ARG A 578 -2.01 20.66 -2.41
C ARG A 578 -0.62 20.56 -3.02
N PHE A 579 -0.50 19.98 -4.22
CA PHE A 579 0.77 19.85 -4.95
C PHE A 579 1.48 21.18 -5.13
N PHE A 580 0.79 22.19 -5.68
CA PHE A 580 1.39 23.50 -5.93
C PHE A 580 1.74 24.25 -4.65
N ARG A 581 0.91 24.12 -3.61
CA ARG A 581 1.20 24.72 -2.29
C ARG A 581 2.45 24.12 -1.66
N GLU A 582 2.67 22.83 -1.83
CA GLU A 582 3.86 22.12 -1.35
C GLU A 582 5.11 22.48 -2.14
N ALA A 583 5.01 22.52 -3.47
CA ALA A 583 6.09 22.99 -4.33
C ALA A 583 6.49 24.44 -4.01
N GLU A 584 5.51 25.32 -3.77
CA GLU A 584 5.74 26.71 -3.37
C GLU A 584 6.45 26.81 -2.01
N THR A 585 6.02 26.00 -1.04
CA THR A 585 6.60 26.00 0.31
C THR A 585 8.04 25.47 0.28
N ALA A 586 8.30 24.39 -0.46
CA ALA A 586 9.63 23.83 -0.65
C ALA A 586 10.54 24.76 -1.47
N GLY A 587 10.01 25.49 -2.46
CA GLY A 587 10.77 26.44 -3.28
C GLY A 587 11.30 27.66 -2.53
N ARG A 588 10.83 27.91 -1.30
CA ARG A 588 11.38 28.95 -0.42
C ARG A 588 12.66 28.53 0.31
N LEU A 589 12.97 27.24 0.33
CA LEU A 589 14.16 26.73 1.02
C LEU A 589 15.41 27.00 0.18
N GLN A 590 16.39 27.68 0.80
CA GLN A 590 17.69 27.94 0.20
C GLN A 590 18.79 27.47 1.13
N HIS A 591 19.29 26.26 0.88
CA HIS A 591 20.32 25.63 1.70
C HIS A 591 21.28 24.83 0.81
N GLN A 592 22.57 24.80 1.15
CA GLN A 592 23.59 24.11 0.35
C GLN A 592 23.26 22.62 0.14
N ASN A 593 22.70 21.98 1.17
CA ASN A 593 22.34 20.57 1.16
C ASN A 593 20.87 20.29 0.83
N ILE A 594 20.11 21.26 0.31
CA ILE A 594 18.74 21.07 -0.19
C ILE A 594 18.73 21.36 -1.69
N VAL A 595 18.00 20.55 -2.46
CA VAL A 595 17.83 20.80 -3.90
C VAL A 595 17.03 22.09 -4.11
N THR A 596 17.52 22.98 -4.98
CA THR A 596 16.80 24.22 -5.28
C THR A 596 15.68 23.94 -6.29
N ILE A 597 14.46 24.34 -5.97
CA ILE A 597 13.33 24.36 -6.92
C ILE A 597 13.31 25.71 -7.63
N PHE A 598 13.26 25.69 -8.96
CA PHE A 598 13.27 26.90 -9.78
C PHE A 598 11.88 27.31 -10.27
N ASP A 599 11.04 26.33 -10.59
CA ASP A 599 9.73 26.57 -11.19
C ASP A 599 8.81 25.37 -10.94
N ALA A 600 7.50 25.60 -10.91
CA ALA A 600 6.49 24.56 -10.84
C ALA A 600 5.26 25.00 -11.63
N GLY A 601 4.70 24.11 -12.43
CA GLY A 601 3.56 24.43 -13.29
C GLY A 601 2.77 23.21 -13.73
N GLU A 602 1.81 23.44 -14.62
CA GLU A 602 1.00 22.41 -15.24
C GLU A 602 0.98 22.62 -16.75
N GLU A 603 1.22 21.56 -17.51
CA GLU A 603 1.08 21.59 -18.97
C GLU A 603 0.67 20.21 -19.49
N HIS A 604 -0.24 20.16 -20.47
CA HIS A 604 -0.72 18.90 -21.07
C HIS A 604 -1.22 17.87 -20.04
N ASP A 605 -1.94 18.32 -19.00
CA ASP A 605 -2.44 17.50 -17.88
C ASP A 605 -1.34 16.82 -17.03
N LEU A 606 -0.09 17.28 -17.14
CA LEU A 606 1.04 16.89 -16.30
C LEU A 606 1.45 18.06 -15.40
N ALA A 607 1.50 17.81 -14.09
CA ALA A 607 2.13 18.75 -13.17
C ALA A 607 3.64 18.54 -13.21
N PHE A 608 4.42 19.63 -13.26
CA PHE A 608 5.88 19.56 -13.30
C PHE A 608 6.54 20.44 -12.25
N ILE A 609 7.72 20.02 -11.80
CA ILE A 609 8.64 20.79 -10.96
C ILE A 609 10.01 20.81 -11.64
N ALA A 610 10.49 22.00 -11.99
CA ALA A 610 11.84 22.21 -12.48
C ALA A 610 12.76 22.54 -11.31
N MET A 611 13.84 21.77 -11.16
CA MET A 611 14.77 21.84 -10.04
C MET A 611 16.23 21.79 -10.52
N GLU A 612 17.14 22.07 -9.60
CA GLU A 612 18.59 21.96 -9.82
C GLU A 612 18.96 20.57 -10.35
N PHE A 613 19.71 20.53 -11.46
CA PHE A 613 20.26 19.27 -11.95
C PHE A 613 21.47 18.88 -11.11
N LEU A 614 21.33 17.79 -10.35
CA LEU A 614 22.37 17.28 -9.46
C LEU A 614 23.28 16.29 -10.19
N LYS A 615 24.60 16.47 -10.02
CA LYS A 615 25.61 15.50 -10.42
C LYS A 615 25.81 14.52 -9.25
N GLY A 616 25.96 13.23 -9.54
CA GLY A 616 26.10 12.18 -8.52
C GLY A 616 25.06 11.08 -8.66
N ARG A 617 25.02 10.17 -7.69
CA ARG A 617 24.01 9.09 -7.59
C ARG A 617 23.31 9.20 -6.24
N ASP A 618 22.10 8.65 -6.15
CA ASP A 618 21.44 8.48 -4.87
C ASP A 618 22.10 7.37 -4.04
N LEU A 619 21.77 7.28 -2.75
CA LEU A 619 22.41 6.34 -1.83
C LEU A 619 21.85 4.91 -1.89
N SER A 620 20.89 4.61 -2.78
CA SER A 620 20.25 3.28 -2.82
C SER A 620 21.22 2.16 -3.14
N ASP A 621 22.21 2.42 -4.01
CA ASP A 621 23.27 1.46 -4.35
C ASP A 621 24.11 1.08 -3.12
N HIS A 622 24.20 1.98 -2.13
CA HIS A 622 25.01 1.80 -0.92
C HIS A 622 24.27 1.12 0.24
N CYS A 623 23.10 0.53 -0.02
CA CYS A 623 22.29 -0.14 0.99
C CYS A 623 22.51 -1.66 1.07
N GLN A 624 23.37 -2.22 0.21
CA GLN A 624 23.70 -3.66 0.18
C GLN A 624 25.05 -3.90 0.88
N ARG A 625 25.20 -5.05 1.55
CA ARG A 625 26.39 -5.36 2.38
C ARG A 625 27.72 -5.29 1.60
N ASP A 626 27.70 -5.62 0.32
CA ASP A 626 28.83 -5.60 -0.60
C ASP A 626 29.18 -4.20 -1.14
N GLN A 627 28.31 -3.21 -0.94
CA GLN A 627 28.43 -1.85 -1.50
C GLN A 627 28.36 -0.75 -0.43
N LEU A 628 28.55 -1.10 0.84
CA LEU A 628 28.49 -0.15 1.95
C LEU A 628 29.60 0.91 1.86
N LEU A 629 29.23 2.14 2.20
CA LEU A 629 30.18 3.23 2.34
C LEU A 629 31.00 3.08 3.64
N PRO A 630 32.20 3.67 3.71
CA PRO A 630 32.94 3.77 4.97
C PRO A 630 32.10 4.46 6.05
N PRO A 631 32.06 3.96 7.31
CA PRO A 631 31.24 4.54 8.37
C PRO A 631 31.47 6.05 8.57
N ALA A 632 32.72 6.51 8.46
CA ALA A 632 33.04 7.94 8.54
C ALA A 632 32.36 8.77 7.44
N THR A 633 32.22 8.23 6.23
CA THR A 633 31.51 8.89 5.12
C THR A 633 30.01 8.90 5.38
N VAL A 634 29.44 7.79 5.87
CA VAL A 634 28.01 7.72 6.23
C VAL A 634 27.66 8.74 7.32
N VAL A 635 28.49 8.87 8.35
CA VAL A 635 28.30 9.86 9.43
C VAL A 635 28.34 11.29 8.89
N ARG A 636 29.30 11.64 8.02
CA ARG A 636 29.35 12.97 7.39
C ARG A 636 28.12 13.26 6.53
N ILE A 637 27.62 12.27 5.78
CA ILE A 637 26.41 12.44 4.98
C ILE A 637 25.21 12.67 5.89
N ALA A 638 25.03 11.84 6.91
CA ALA A 638 23.93 11.97 7.86
C ALA A 638 23.94 13.31 8.60
N GLU A 639 25.12 13.83 8.95
CA GLU A 639 25.27 15.14 9.58
C GLU A 639 24.77 16.29 8.67
N ARG A 640 25.16 16.28 7.38
CA ARG A 640 24.69 17.27 6.40
C ARG A 640 23.19 17.17 6.14
N VAL A 641 22.64 15.95 6.15
CA VAL A 641 21.19 15.73 6.03
C VAL A 641 20.46 16.23 7.28
N ALA A 642 20.97 15.95 8.48
CA ALA A 642 20.40 16.46 9.73
C ALA A 642 20.38 18.00 9.79
N SER A 643 21.46 18.64 9.33
CA SER A 643 21.54 20.10 9.19
C SER A 643 20.53 20.66 8.17
N ALA A 644 20.38 20.00 7.02
CA ALA A 644 19.37 20.37 6.02
C ALA A 644 17.94 20.25 6.57
N LEU A 645 17.66 19.19 7.34
CA LEU A 645 16.37 19.00 8.00
C LEU A 645 16.11 20.06 9.06
N ALA A 646 17.11 20.42 9.86
CA ALA A 646 17.01 21.51 10.85
C ALA A 646 16.58 22.82 10.19
N TYR A 647 17.24 23.20 9.09
CA TYR A 647 16.89 24.38 8.30
C TYR A 647 15.44 24.32 7.78
N ALA A 648 15.03 23.20 7.19
CA ALA A 648 13.67 23.02 6.69
C ALA A 648 12.62 23.13 7.81
N HIS A 649 12.89 22.52 8.98
CA HIS A 649 11.99 22.53 10.14
C HIS A 649 11.81 23.95 10.71
N GLN A 650 12.87 24.77 10.73
CA GLN A 650 12.80 26.18 11.12
C GLN A 650 11.91 27.01 10.19
N HIS A 651 11.82 26.60 8.92
CA HIS A 651 10.91 27.18 7.93
C HIS A 651 9.54 26.48 7.86
N HIS A 652 9.20 25.67 8.87
CA HIS A 652 7.95 24.92 8.99
C HIS A 652 7.69 23.92 7.86
N VAL A 653 8.75 23.39 7.24
CA VAL A 653 8.67 22.36 6.20
C VAL A 653 9.15 21.04 6.77
N VAL A 654 8.30 20.00 6.71
CA VAL A 654 8.63 18.63 7.11
C VAL A 654 8.71 17.77 5.85
N HIS A 655 9.75 16.95 5.73
CA HIS A 655 10.02 16.20 4.49
C HIS A 655 9.13 14.96 4.33
N ARG A 656 8.96 14.15 5.38
CA ARG A 656 8.11 12.94 5.50
C ARG A 656 8.49 11.70 4.70
N ASP A 657 9.53 11.76 3.87
CA ASP A 657 9.98 10.65 3.01
C ASP A 657 11.51 10.61 2.93
N ILE A 658 12.19 10.70 4.07
CA ILE A 658 13.65 10.57 4.13
C ILE A 658 14.03 9.10 3.93
N LYS A 659 14.82 8.83 2.88
CA LYS A 659 15.32 7.51 2.50
C LYS A 659 16.52 7.65 1.55
N PRO A 660 17.34 6.60 1.36
CA PRO A 660 18.52 6.63 0.49
C PRO A 660 18.28 7.18 -0.92
N ALA A 661 17.13 6.84 -1.53
CA ALA A 661 16.75 7.29 -2.88
C ALA A 661 16.52 8.81 -3.01
N ASN A 662 16.31 9.51 -1.89
CA ASN A 662 16.07 10.96 -1.86
C ASN A 662 17.30 11.75 -1.40
N ILE A 663 18.46 11.09 -1.26
CA ILE A 663 19.73 11.72 -0.88
C ILE A 663 20.72 11.52 -2.01
N MET A 664 21.05 12.61 -2.70
CA MET A 664 22.07 12.61 -3.75
C MET A 664 23.45 12.84 -3.14
N PHE A 665 24.40 12.00 -3.51
CA PHE A 665 25.79 12.10 -3.09
C PHE A 665 26.73 12.09 -4.30
N ASP A 666 27.62 13.08 -4.33
CA ASP A 666 28.73 13.13 -5.28
C ASP A 666 30.04 12.92 -4.53
N ALA A 667 30.61 11.72 -4.67
CA ALA A 667 31.87 11.37 -4.04
C ALA A 667 33.07 12.18 -4.55
N ALA A 668 33.00 12.74 -5.77
CA ALA A 668 34.10 13.53 -6.33
C ALA A 668 34.19 14.93 -5.69
N THR A 669 33.04 15.49 -5.31
CA THR A 669 32.95 16.83 -4.70
C THR A 669 32.59 16.80 -3.22
N ASP A 670 32.36 15.62 -2.65
CA ASP A 670 31.82 15.37 -1.31
C ASP A 670 30.52 16.16 -1.03
N SER A 671 29.72 16.39 -2.08
CA SER A 671 28.47 17.15 -2.02
C SER A 671 27.29 16.25 -1.68
N VAL A 672 26.42 16.70 -0.77
CA VAL A 672 25.21 16.00 -0.32
C VAL A 672 24.02 16.92 -0.54
N LYS A 673 22.97 16.43 -1.20
CA LYS A 673 21.73 17.17 -1.47
C LYS A 673 20.52 16.31 -1.15
N VAL A 674 19.60 16.84 -0.35
CA VAL A 674 18.29 16.25 -0.08
C VAL A 674 17.30 16.69 -1.16
N THR A 675 16.62 15.73 -1.79
CA THR A 675 15.65 15.94 -2.86
C THR A 675 14.23 15.64 -2.41
N ASP A 676 13.22 16.01 -3.21
CA ASP A 676 11.81 15.62 -2.99
C ASP A 676 11.15 16.10 -1.68
N PHE A 677 11.52 17.30 -1.21
CA PHE A 677 10.83 17.95 -0.09
C PHE A 677 9.33 18.10 -0.35
N GLY A 678 8.52 17.46 0.51
CA GLY A 678 7.14 17.85 0.74
C GLY A 678 6.14 17.54 -0.37
N ILE A 679 6.49 16.81 -1.44
CA ILE A 679 5.54 16.44 -2.52
C ILE A 679 4.62 15.26 -2.13
N ALA A 680 4.89 14.61 -0.99
CA ALA A 680 4.24 13.35 -0.60
C ALA A 680 2.93 13.50 0.21
N ARG A 681 2.51 14.71 0.63
CA ARG A 681 1.32 14.84 1.49
C ARG A 681 0.00 14.61 0.74
N ILE A 682 0.02 14.57 -0.59
CA ILE A 682 -1.15 14.17 -1.39
C ILE A 682 -1.53 12.70 -1.06
N ALA A 683 -0.56 11.88 -0.64
CA ALA A 683 -0.72 10.48 -0.27
C ALA A 683 -1.11 10.22 1.20
N ASP A 684 -0.82 11.15 2.12
CA ASP A 684 -0.88 10.90 3.56
C ASP A 684 -2.30 10.94 4.18
N ALA A 685 -3.31 11.45 3.47
CA ALA A 685 -4.64 11.70 4.06
C ALA A 685 -5.83 11.08 3.30
N SER A 686 -5.62 10.59 2.08
CA SER A 686 -6.69 10.07 1.23
C SER A 686 -6.34 8.66 0.76
N LYS A 687 -7.19 7.68 1.14
CA LYS A 687 -7.19 6.35 0.54
C LYS A 687 -7.20 6.52 -0.98
N THR A 688 -6.11 6.19 -1.64
CA THR A 688 -6.13 6.07 -3.10
C THR A 688 -7.16 5.00 -3.48
N ARG A 689 -7.65 5.04 -4.72
CA ARG A 689 -8.59 4.02 -5.24
C ARG A 689 -8.10 2.57 -5.08
N THR A 690 -6.81 2.38 -4.83
CA THR A 690 -6.14 1.08 -4.63
C THR A 690 -5.95 0.68 -3.17
N GLY A 691 -6.23 1.56 -2.19
CA GLY A 691 -6.07 1.27 -0.76
C GLY A 691 -4.61 1.13 -0.29
N LEU A 692 -3.65 1.55 -1.12
CA LEU A 692 -2.22 1.46 -0.83
C LEU A 692 -1.74 2.73 -0.13
N VAL A 693 -0.97 2.55 0.94
CA VAL A 693 -0.11 3.61 1.52
C VAL A 693 0.95 3.94 0.47
N LEU A 694 0.90 5.16 -0.06
CA LEU A 694 1.88 5.67 -1.02
C LEU A 694 3.16 6.04 -0.25
N GLY A 695 4.19 5.20 -0.38
CA GLY A 695 5.51 5.40 0.23
C GLY A 695 6.26 4.08 0.45
N THR A 696 7.52 4.17 0.87
CA THR A 696 8.29 2.99 1.31
C THR A 696 8.12 2.86 2.83
N PRO A 697 7.19 2.02 3.32
CA PRO A 697 6.81 1.93 4.74
C PRO A 697 7.99 1.69 5.69
N SER A 698 9.07 1.09 5.19
CA SER A 698 10.27 0.75 5.96
C SER A 698 10.96 1.95 6.63
N PHE A 699 10.78 3.17 6.12
CA PHE A 699 11.39 4.39 6.66
C PHE A 699 10.42 5.29 7.43
N MET A 700 9.12 4.95 7.44
CA MET A 700 8.11 5.76 8.11
C MET A 700 8.25 5.70 9.63
N SER A 701 7.95 6.81 10.29
CA SER A 701 7.92 6.87 11.75
C SER A 701 6.68 6.14 12.33
N PRO A 702 6.74 5.65 13.58
CA PRO A 702 5.59 5.06 14.26
C PRO A 702 4.36 5.97 14.26
N GLU A 703 4.55 7.28 14.43
CA GLU A 703 3.48 8.26 14.42
C GLU A 703 2.89 8.52 13.02
N GLN A 704 3.70 8.45 11.96
CA GLN A 704 3.20 8.46 10.57
C GLN A 704 2.31 7.25 10.29
N LEU A 705 2.77 6.04 10.63
CA LEU A 705 2.02 4.81 10.40
C LEU A 705 0.70 4.76 11.20
N ALA A 706 0.69 5.35 12.39
CA ALA A 706 -0.51 5.46 13.22
C ALA A 706 -1.47 6.57 12.79
N GLY A 707 -1.16 7.33 11.73
CA GLY A 707 -1.98 8.46 11.25
C GLY A 707 -2.07 9.62 12.24
N LYS A 708 -1.11 9.74 13.17
CA LYS A 708 -1.07 10.82 14.16
C LYS A 708 -0.53 12.11 13.51
N LYS A 709 -0.69 13.24 14.20
CA LYS A 709 -0.09 14.51 13.77
C LYS A 709 1.44 14.38 13.78
N VAL A 710 2.08 14.66 12.64
CA VAL A 710 3.53 14.58 12.45
C VAL A 710 4.19 15.95 12.51
N ASP A 711 5.43 15.99 13.00
CA ASP A 711 6.31 17.17 13.00
C ASP A 711 7.72 16.79 12.54
N GLY A 712 8.70 17.69 12.65
CA GLY A 712 10.06 17.46 12.19
C GLY A 712 10.76 16.22 12.78
N ARG A 713 10.33 15.74 13.96
CA ARG A 713 10.93 14.56 14.62
C ARG A 713 10.66 13.26 13.87
N THR A 714 9.65 13.25 13.00
CA THR A 714 9.43 12.17 12.05
C THR A 714 10.60 12.04 11.07
N ASP A 715 11.11 13.14 10.52
CA ASP A 715 12.23 13.09 9.57
C ASP A 715 13.52 12.60 10.24
N LEU A 716 13.70 12.92 11.54
CA LEU A 716 14.85 12.48 12.32
C LEU A 716 14.81 10.96 12.59
N TYR A 717 13.62 10.39 12.81
CA TYR A 717 13.45 8.93 12.90
C TYR A 717 13.80 8.26 11.57
N SER A 718 13.28 8.78 10.46
CA SER A 718 13.57 8.25 9.11
C SER A 718 15.06 8.35 8.76
N LEU A 719 15.74 9.43 9.16
CA LEU A 719 17.20 9.56 9.07
C LEU A 719 17.91 8.50 9.92
N GLY A 720 17.41 8.18 11.12
CA GLY A 720 17.90 7.08 11.95
C GLY A 720 17.79 5.71 11.25
N VAL A 721 16.66 5.44 10.58
CA VAL A 721 16.47 4.20 9.79
C VAL A 721 17.45 4.15 8.62
N MET A 722 17.63 5.27 7.91
CA MET A 722 18.60 5.36 6.82
C MET A 722 20.03 5.15 7.31
N LEU A 723 20.41 5.74 8.44
CA LEU A 723 21.73 5.58 9.06
C LEU A 723 21.97 4.11 9.44
N TYR A 724 20.98 3.46 10.04
CA TYR A 724 21.03 2.02 10.34
C TYR A 724 21.34 1.18 9.09
N GLN A 725 20.61 1.44 8.01
CA GLN A 725 20.74 0.67 6.78
C GLN A 725 22.08 0.90 6.08
N LEU A 726 22.54 2.16 5.97
CA LEU A 726 23.81 2.47 5.34
C LEU A 726 25.03 1.95 6.12
N LEU A 727 24.89 1.74 7.43
CA LEU A 727 25.95 1.18 8.26
C LEU A 727 26.00 -0.36 8.20
N THR A 728 24.86 -1.03 8.09
CA THR A 728 24.72 -2.49 8.27
C THR A 728 24.34 -3.27 7.00
N GLY A 729 23.87 -2.58 5.96
CA GLY A 729 23.33 -3.18 4.74
C GLY A 729 21.98 -3.88 4.91
N VAL A 730 21.31 -3.70 6.05
CA VAL A 730 19.99 -4.27 6.34
C VAL A 730 19.10 -3.23 7.01
N LEU A 731 17.78 -3.34 6.83
CA LEU A 731 16.81 -2.46 7.51
C LEU A 731 16.66 -2.90 8.98
N PRO A 732 16.38 -1.96 9.91
CA PRO A 732 16.17 -2.29 11.32
C PRO A 732 14.93 -3.17 11.53
N PHE A 733 13.92 -3.01 10.67
CA PHE A 733 12.67 -3.79 10.72
C PHE A 733 12.37 -4.43 9.37
N ARG A 734 11.99 -5.70 9.40
CA ARG A 734 11.55 -6.49 8.24
C ARG A 734 10.37 -7.36 8.64
N GLY A 735 9.34 -7.42 7.80
CA GLY A 735 8.19 -8.28 7.98
C GLY A 735 7.83 -8.96 6.66
N ASP A 736 7.29 -10.17 6.75
CA ASP A 736 6.85 -10.96 5.60
C ASP A 736 5.54 -10.41 4.98
N SER A 737 4.91 -9.45 5.66
CA SER A 737 3.76 -8.69 5.19
C SER A 737 3.86 -7.22 5.61
N MET A 738 3.08 -6.37 4.92
CA MET A 738 3.00 -4.93 5.23
C MET A 738 2.58 -4.69 6.70
N SER A 739 1.55 -5.40 7.16
CA SER A 739 1.05 -5.28 8.54
C SER A 739 2.08 -5.75 9.57
N ALA A 740 2.84 -6.81 9.27
CA ALA A 740 3.92 -7.27 10.14
C ALA A 740 5.04 -6.22 10.22
N LEU A 741 5.43 -5.62 9.09
CA LEU A 741 6.42 -4.54 9.08
C LEU A 741 5.94 -3.33 9.89
N MET A 742 4.69 -2.91 9.72
CA MET A 742 4.09 -1.81 10.48
C MET A 742 4.06 -2.10 11.99
N PHE A 743 3.70 -3.32 12.38
CA PHE A 743 3.69 -3.73 13.78
C PHE A 743 5.09 -3.64 14.40
N LYS A 744 6.12 -4.12 13.68
CA LYS A 744 7.51 -4.05 14.14
C LYS A 744 8.02 -2.63 14.26
N ILE A 745 7.73 -1.78 13.27
CA ILE A 745 8.08 -0.37 13.33
C ILE A 745 7.43 0.29 14.56
N ALA A 746 6.18 -0.04 14.86
CA ALA A 746 5.47 0.55 16.00
C ALA A 746 5.89 0.01 17.37
N ASN A 747 6.26 -1.28 17.49
CA ASN A 747 6.36 -1.96 18.79
C ASN A 747 7.71 -2.64 19.09
N GLU A 748 8.50 -3.02 18.08
CA GLU A 748 9.78 -3.71 18.30
C GLU A 748 10.94 -2.72 18.32
N GLU A 749 11.85 -2.86 19.29
CA GLU A 749 13.09 -2.08 19.32
C GLU A 749 14.07 -2.54 18.24
N ALA A 750 14.84 -1.61 17.67
CA ALA A 750 15.84 -1.95 16.65
C ALA A 750 17.01 -2.72 17.27
N ALA A 751 17.47 -3.79 16.61
CA ALA A 751 18.66 -4.53 17.06
C ALA A 751 19.90 -3.63 17.00
N ASP A 752 20.80 -3.71 17.98
CA ASP A 752 22.04 -2.93 17.99
C ASP A 752 22.84 -3.17 16.70
N ILE A 753 23.25 -2.08 16.01
CA ILE A 753 24.06 -2.14 14.78
C ILE A 753 25.37 -2.92 14.98
N ARG A 754 25.91 -2.94 16.20
CA ARG A 754 27.13 -3.69 16.57
C ARG A 754 26.92 -5.19 16.58
N SER A 755 25.68 -5.67 16.71
CA SER A 755 25.37 -7.10 16.58
C SER A 755 25.54 -7.60 15.14
N ILE A 756 25.40 -6.70 14.16
CA ILE A 756 25.55 -6.98 12.73
C ILE A 756 26.97 -6.63 12.26
N ARG A 757 27.52 -5.53 12.77
CA ARG A 757 28.82 -4.98 12.38
C ARG A 757 29.64 -4.60 13.63
N PRO A 758 30.31 -5.58 14.28
CA PRO A 758 30.95 -5.40 15.59
C PRO A 758 32.05 -4.34 15.66
N GLU A 759 32.64 -3.97 14.53
CA GLU A 759 33.69 -2.95 14.43
C GLU A 759 33.18 -1.50 14.57
N LEU A 760 31.86 -1.28 14.58
CA LEU A 760 31.27 0.03 14.80
C LEU A 760 31.44 0.47 16.27
N SER A 761 31.64 1.77 16.48
CA SER A 761 31.82 2.34 17.82
C SER A 761 30.50 2.35 18.61
N GLU A 762 30.62 2.23 19.93
CA GLU A 762 29.48 2.33 20.84
C GLU A 762 28.76 3.68 20.75
N SER A 763 29.53 4.76 20.64
CA SER A 763 28.97 6.11 20.51
C SER A 763 28.11 6.25 19.25
N LEU A 764 28.49 5.63 18.13
CA LEU A 764 27.68 5.61 16.91
C LEU A 764 26.41 4.76 17.07
N ALA A 765 26.51 3.61 17.75
CA ALA A 765 25.35 2.77 18.05
C ALA A 765 24.32 3.51 18.92
N ASN A 766 24.78 4.26 19.92
CA ASN A 766 23.93 5.06 20.80
C ASN A 766 23.18 6.16 20.04
N VAL A 767 23.84 6.85 19.10
CA VAL A 767 23.20 7.85 18.25
C VAL A 767 22.09 7.23 17.39
N VAL A 768 22.34 6.06 16.79
CA VAL A 768 21.33 5.33 16.00
C VAL A 768 20.15 4.88 16.88
N ALA A 769 20.43 4.32 18.05
CA ALA A 769 19.39 3.88 18.98
C ALA A 769 18.52 5.05 19.47
N LEU A 770 19.13 6.20 19.78
CA LEU A 770 18.41 7.40 20.21
C LEU A 770 17.48 7.93 19.09
N ALA A 771 17.96 7.96 17.84
CA ALA A 771 17.14 8.36 16.69
C ALA A 771 15.96 7.41 16.43
N LEU A 772 16.15 6.10 16.69
CA LEU A 772 15.15 5.05 16.47
C LEU A 772 14.20 4.78 17.65
N SER A 773 14.27 5.58 18.72
CA SER A 773 13.35 5.45 19.85
C SER A 773 11.88 5.54 19.40
N LYS A 774 10.94 4.79 19.98
CA LYS A 774 9.55 4.79 19.48
C LYS A 774 8.75 6.04 19.84
N ARG A 775 9.10 6.68 20.94
CA ARG A 775 8.45 7.89 21.45
C ARG A 775 9.13 9.15 20.88
N PRO A 776 8.43 10.02 20.13
CA PRO A 776 9.03 11.23 19.58
C PRO A 776 9.69 12.15 20.63
N GLU A 777 9.14 12.17 21.85
CA GLU A 777 9.66 12.94 22.98
C GLU A 777 10.98 12.43 23.55
N THR A 778 11.37 11.18 23.27
CA THR A 778 12.66 10.62 23.73
C THR A 778 13.76 10.69 22.67
N ARG A 779 13.41 11.00 21.42
CA ARG A 779 14.36 11.14 20.30
C ARG A 779 15.11 12.48 20.36
N TYR A 780 15.99 12.71 19.38
CA TYR A 780 16.42 14.06 19.02
C TYR A 780 15.23 14.98 18.78
N GLN A 781 15.23 16.15 19.42
CA GLN A 781 14.13 17.11 19.28
C GLN A 781 14.34 18.05 18.08
N THR A 782 15.58 18.21 17.62
CA THR A 782 15.93 19.06 16.47
C THR A 782 17.01 18.41 15.62
N GLY A 783 17.04 18.75 14.32
CA GLY A 783 18.12 18.32 13.43
C GLY A 783 19.50 18.83 13.87
N ASP A 784 19.57 20.01 14.50
CA ASP A 784 20.82 20.59 15.03
C ASP A 784 21.45 19.71 16.12
N GLN A 785 20.63 19.17 17.04
CA GLN A 785 21.10 18.23 18.07
C GLN A 785 21.66 16.95 17.43
N PHE A 786 20.94 16.40 16.45
CA PHE A 786 21.38 15.18 15.77
C PHE A 786 22.68 15.42 14.96
N ALA A 787 22.76 16.55 14.26
CA ALA A 787 23.96 16.94 13.52
C ALA A 787 25.16 17.16 14.46
N ALA A 788 24.96 17.78 15.62
CA ALA A 788 26.02 18.00 16.61
C ALA A 788 26.62 16.68 17.13
N ASP A 789 25.78 15.71 17.49
CA ASP A 789 26.23 14.39 17.94
C ASP A 789 26.97 13.63 16.82
N LEU A 790 26.44 13.65 15.59
CA LEU A 790 27.11 13.03 14.44
C LEU A 790 28.47 13.69 14.15
N ARG A 791 28.57 15.02 14.29
CA ARG A 791 29.82 15.76 14.10
C ARG A 791 30.86 15.40 15.16
N ALA A 792 30.44 15.18 16.40
CA ALA A 792 31.33 14.74 17.48
C ALA A 792 31.91 13.32 17.25
N LEU A 793 31.26 12.51 16.41
CA LEU A 793 31.75 11.19 16.01
C LEU A 793 32.72 11.22 14.82
N ALA A 794 32.78 12.32 14.07
CA ALA A 794 33.69 12.45 12.94
C ALA A 794 35.10 12.80 13.43
N PRO A 795 36.17 12.17 12.91
CA PRO A 795 37.53 12.56 13.24
C PRO A 795 37.79 14.01 12.79
N PRO A 796 38.61 14.80 13.53
CA PRO A 796 38.95 16.16 13.12
C PRO A 796 39.60 16.12 11.75
N VAL A 797 39.07 16.93 10.82
CA VAL A 797 39.68 17.11 9.50
C VAL A 797 41.10 17.65 9.74
N ALA A 798 42.12 16.87 9.38
CA ALA A 798 43.49 17.35 9.36
C ALA A 798 43.54 18.55 8.42
N GLY A 799 43.66 19.75 9.00
CA GLY A 799 43.86 20.99 8.27
C GLY A 799 45.06 20.84 7.35
N GLY A 800 44.90 21.30 6.11
CA GLY A 800 45.97 21.35 5.14
C GLY A 800 47.18 22.03 5.76
N ALA A 801 48.34 21.37 5.62
CA ALA A 801 49.61 22.00 5.90
C ALA A 801 49.69 23.29 5.06
N ASP A 802 49.92 24.41 5.75
CA ASP A 802 50.42 25.63 5.14
C ASP A 802 51.62 25.27 4.27
N ILE A 803 51.45 25.38 2.96
CA ILE A 803 52.58 25.53 2.04
C ILE A 803 52.75 27.03 1.89
N GLU A 804 53.75 27.57 2.58
CA GLU A 804 54.26 28.91 2.37
C GLU A 804 54.75 29.07 0.91
N ILE A 805 54.17 30.11 0.27
CA ILE A 805 54.53 30.80 -0.98
C ILE A 805 54.24 30.06 -2.29
#